data_AF-A0A0M0JC68-F1
#
_entry.id   AF-A0A0M0JC68-F1
#
_cell.length_a   1.000
_cell.length_b   1.000
_cell.length_c   1.000
_cell.angle_alpha   90.00
_cell.angle_beta   90.00
_cell.angle_gamma   90.00
#
_symmetry.space_group_name_H-M   'P 1'
#
loop_
_entity.id
_entity.type
_entity.pdbx_description
1 polymer ?
#
loop_
_entity_poly.entity_id
_entity_poly.type
_entity_poly.pdbx_seq_one_letter_code
_entity_poly.pdbx_strand_id
1 'polypeptide(L)'
;MKEAGFNAKKVRGAGYSALELLDAGWTVEICKNAGCSARDLREANCTIRELKEVGFVLSDLRYAGFSAQELQDVGYGAEELRAAGASLAELTGAGASVAELKAAGISATGLKSEGIALSEMKAVGYSVKELKGAGFTPLELHEVGFAAHELTSVGFTAKELKEGGYSSAQELREAGCMVHELKDGGFAARELKRGGFTAHDLISGGFLPQTLMEGGFSAIELKGAGLSVGELKAAGYAARATRDAGFNAQQLKDVGFAAKDLYAEGQGFAAIELKGVGFTAKQMRTAGLNVDQLVKAQYPLDELIAAGFKANQLRPAGFTASELEEYGFTAAELKAGGFLPTELKEIFQSQELVQAGFTPSEMRDGGYTATDLKAVGCTAKDLKNGGYTGTELQAAGFSADELKAAGFKGKELKKAGYNSRQLGIAGFSASQLKEAGYSAKDVKDAGFRAASAFTLSELRAGGFTIKDLKDDGFSLKELKEGGCSASELRGSGFSAKELQSVGFGISHLRDGGFSAAELRKIGFQVLDLRQGGYTVAELRTGGFSVDEMKNSAGFTVRDLKAGGFTALGLRAAGLPASELKAADFTATDLRAVGYSLAELRSAGYMAKELKAAQFTAGELKAAGVSVKELRTIGFSALDLRQAGCSVEALINAGFKLKVLKAIGCIAADFRGCGVLAIDLRECGYSAAELKAVGYDASELKAGGYPARHLKEVGFTAEVLKLAGFSALDLEDVGFSAKELKEGGFGTHDMMAAAFTAEELRSAGCTVDELKAVGMTLKELKEGGFSIAELKSANFPLWKLKEIGL
;
A
#
# COMPACT_ATOMS: atom_id res chain seq x y z
N MET A 1 -104.63 76.00 119.00
CA MET A 1 -103.88 76.90 118.08
C MET A 1 -104.77 77.38 116.93
N LYS A 2 -105.31 76.48 116.09
CA LYS A 2 -106.21 76.84 114.97
C LYS A 2 -107.53 77.48 115.45
N GLU A 3 -108.16 76.96 116.51
CA GLU A 3 -109.37 77.54 117.12
C GLU A 3 -109.13 78.85 117.90
N ALA A 4 -107.88 79.14 118.29
CA ALA A 4 -107.49 80.35 119.02
C ALA A 4 -107.12 81.53 118.09
N GLY A 5 -107.38 81.42 116.78
CA GLY A 5 -107.18 82.50 115.82
C GLY A 5 -105.75 82.69 115.30
N PHE A 6 -104.83 81.75 115.59
CA PHE A 6 -103.48 81.77 115.01
C PHE A 6 -103.48 81.12 113.61
N ASN A 7 -102.82 81.75 112.63
CA ASN A 7 -102.66 81.19 111.28
C ASN A 7 -101.44 80.26 111.18
N ALA A 8 -101.43 79.33 110.21
CA ALA A 8 -100.37 78.35 110.04
C ALA A 8 -98.97 78.98 109.94
N LYS A 9 -98.87 80.19 109.40
CA LYS A 9 -97.61 80.93 109.30
C LYS A 9 -97.04 81.32 110.68
N LYS A 10 -97.89 81.76 111.62
CA LYS A 10 -97.47 82.02 113.02
C LYS A 10 -97.12 80.72 113.75
N VAL A 11 -97.82 79.63 113.46
CA VAL A 11 -97.55 78.31 114.07
C VAL A 11 -96.21 77.75 113.57
N ARG A 12 -95.94 77.84 112.27
CA ARG A 12 -94.64 77.44 111.70
C ARG A 12 -93.49 78.30 112.22
N GLY A 13 -93.69 79.61 112.37
CA GLY A 13 -92.72 80.51 113.01
C GLY A 13 -92.46 80.20 114.49
N ALA A 14 -93.40 79.55 115.19
CA ALA A 14 -93.26 79.11 116.58
C ALA A 14 -92.55 77.75 116.74
N GLY A 15 -92.09 77.14 115.63
CA GLY A 15 -91.24 75.94 115.66
C GLY A 15 -91.95 74.60 115.42
N TYR A 16 -93.23 74.59 115.06
CA TYR A 16 -93.95 73.34 114.76
C TYR A 16 -93.51 72.72 113.43
N SER A 17 -93.34 71.40 113.40
CA SER A 17 -92.89 70.62 112.24
C SER A 17 -93.95 70.56 111.12
N ALA A 18 -93.54 70.21 109.90
CA ALA A 18 -94.49 70.04 108.79
C ALA A 18 -95.47 68.90 109.06
N LEU A 19 -94.99 67.83 109.68
CA LEU A 19 -95.81 66.72 110.14
C LEU A 19 -96.84 67.19 111.17
N GLU A 20 -96.44 67.98 112.17
CA GLU A 20 -97.35 68.50 113.19
C GLU A 20 -98.41 69.47 112.62
N LEU A 21 -98.06 70.22 111.57
CA LEU A 21 -99.02 71.07 110.86
C LEU A 21 -100.04 70.23 110.08
N LEU A 22 -99.60 69.14 109.45
CA LEU A 22 -100.50 68.23 108.76
C LEU A 22 -101.42 67.50 109.76
N ASP A 23 -100.86 67.03 110.89
CA ASP A 23 -101.60 66.35 111.96
C ASP A 23 -102.61 67.28 112.66
N ALA A 24 -102.32 68.58 112.77
CA ALA A 24 -103.26 69.60 113.24
C ALA A 24 -104.35 69.99 112.20
N GLY A 25 -104.43 69.26 111.08
CA GLY A 25 -105.47 69.36 110.06
C GLY A 25 -105.29 70.49 109.05
N TRP A 26 -104.06 70.90 108.74
CA TRP A 26 -103.76 71.84 107.66
C TRP A 26 -103.38 71.04 106.39
N THR A 27 -103.78 71.48 105.19
CA THR A 27 -103.46 70.76 103.95
C THR A 27 -102.00 70.98 103.52
N VAL A 28 -101.47 70.11 102.63
CA VAL A 28 -100.10 70.24 102.08
C VAL A 28 -99.89 71.61 101.43
N GLU A 29 -100.88 72.12 100.70
CA GLU A 29 -100.85 73.47 100.13
C GLU A 29 -100.74 74.56 101.20
N ILE A 30 -101.49 74.44 102.29
CA ILE A 30 -101.40 75.40 103.40
C ILE A 30 -100.05 75.26 104.13
N CYS A 31 -99.53 74.04 104.28
CA CYS A 31 -98.21 73.80 104.86
C CYS A 31 -97.10 74.41 104.00
N LYS A 32 -97.18 74.28 102.67
CA LYS A 32 -96.30 74.97 101.73
C LYS A 32 -96.39 76.49 101.90
N ASN A 33 -97.60 77.04 101.91
CA ASN A 33 -97.83 78.49 102.09
C ASN A 33 -97.43 78.99 103.49
N ALA A 34 -97.37 78.11 104.48
CA ALA A 34 -96.86 78.38 105.82
C ALA A 34 -95.32 78.32 105.90
N GLY A 35 -94.65 77.81 104.87
CA GLY A 35 -93.19 77.75 104.76
C GLY A 35 -92.58 76.34 104.92
N CYS A 36 -93.35 75.27 104.79
CA CYS A 36 -92.78 73.90 104.71
C CYS A 36 -92.12 73.68 103.34
N SER A 37 -90.88 73.20 103.34
CA SER A 37 -90.13 72.88 102.12
C SER A 37 -90.53 71.51 101.55
N ALA A 38 -90.17 71.25 100.27
CA ALA A 38 -90.38 69.93 99.66
C ALA A 38 -89.69 68.81 100.45
N ARG A 39 -88.57 69.12 101.13
CA ARG A 39 -87.87 68.18 102.01
C ARG A 39 -88.65 67.90 103.28
N ASP A 40 -89.15 68.93 103.96
CA ASP A 40 -89.97 68.75 105.17
C ASP A 40 -91.22 67.89 104.87
N LEU A 41 -91.81 68.08 103.69
CA LEU A 41 -92.99 67.34 103.25
C LEU A 41 -92.64 65.93 102.78
N ARG A 42 -91.48 65.71 102.14
CA ARG A 42 -90.97 64.37 101.85
C ARG A 42 -90.72 63.59 103.14
N GLU A 43 -90.10 64.22 104.14
CA GLU A 43 -89.86 63.62 105.47
C GLU A 43 -91.18 63.35 106.22
N ALA A 44 -92.25 64.09 105.90
CA ALA A 44 -93.62 63.82 106.33
C ALA A 44 -94.38 62.81 105.41
N ASN A 45 -93.66 62.06 104.55
CA ASN A 45 -94.17 61.04 103.63
C ASN A 45 -95.10 61.53 102.50
N CYS A 46 -95.02 62.79 102.10
CA CYS A 46 -95.68 63.23 100.87
C CYS A 46 -94.97 62.65 99.63
N THR A 47 -95.76 62.13 98.69
CA THR A 47 -95.29 61.57 97.42
C THR A 47 -94.82 62.66 96.46
N ILE A 48 -93.96 62.29 95.49
CA ILE A 48 -93.50 63.22 94.43
C ILE A 48 -94.69 63.82 93.67
N ARG A 49 -95.75 63.03 93.43
CA ARG A 49 -96.97 63.49 92.75
C ARG A 49 -97.70 64.56 93.55
N GLU A 50 -97.90 64.36 94.85
CA GLU A 50 -98.55 65.35 95.72
C GLU A 50 -97.73 66.64 95.82
N LEU A 51 -96.40 66.52 95.89
CA LEU A 51 -95.49 67.68 95.89
C LEU A 51 -95.51 68.43 94.55
N LYS A 52 -95.60 67.70 93.44
CA LYS A 52 -95.73 68.29 92.09
C LYS A 52 -97.08 69.01 91.93
N GLU A 53 -98.18 68.43 92.41
CA GLU A 53 -99.53 69.01 92.34
C GLU A 53 -99.67 70.31 93.13
N VAL A 54 -99.09 70.36 94.33
CA VAL A 54 -99.05 71.60 95.12
C VAL A 54 -97.99 72.58 94.64
N GLY A 55 -97.33 72.30 93.52
CA GLY A 55 -96.49 73.21 92.76
C GLY A 55 -95.04 73.33 93.25
N PHE A 56 -94.46 72.28 93.83
CA PHE A 56 -93.00 72.18 93.94
C PHE A 56 -92.40 71.86 92.58
N VAL A 57 -91.37 72.59 92.19
CA VAL A 57 -90.73 72.40 90.88
C VAL A 57 -89.70 71.26 90.94
N LEU A 58 -89.26 70.75 89.79
CA LEU A 58 -88.30 69.64 89.71
C LEU A 58 -87.02 69.91 90.52
N SER A 59 -86.57 71.17 90.58
CA SER A 59 -85.44 71.60 91.41
C SER A 59 -85.69 71.39 92.91
N ASP A 60 -86.91 71.67 93.39
CA ASP A 60 -87.30 71.46 94.78
C ASP A 60 -87.35 69.97 95.12
N LEU A 61 -87.80 69.14 94.17
CA LEU A 61 -87.85 67.69 94.30
C LEU A 61 -86.45 67.07 94.32
N ARG A 62 -85.54 67.52 93.44
CA ARG A 62 -84.12 67.13 93.46
C ARG A 62 -83.47 67.53 94.77
N TYR A 63 -83.72 68.76 95.27
CA TYR A 63 -83.18 69.22 96.55
C TYR A 63 -83.79 68.48 97.75
N ALA A 64 -85.04 68.04 97.65
CA ALA A 64 -85.67 67.14 98.61
C ALA A 64 -85.02 65.75 98.62
N GLY A 65 -84.23 65.40 97.60
CA GLY A 65 -83.39 64.21 97.53
C GLY A 65 -84.02 63.01 96.80
N PHE A 66 -84.97 63.25 95.90
CA PHE A 66 -85.46 62.21 94.98
C PHE A 66 -84.42 61.93 93.88
N SER A 67 -84.19 60.65 93.58
CA SER A 67 -83.21 60.21 92.58
C SER A 67 -83.68 60.47 91.14
N ALA A 68 -82.74 60.51 90.20
CA ALA A 68 -83.06 60.71 88.77
C ALA A 68 -84.03 59.63 88.26
N GLN A 69 -83.86 58.37 88.69
CA GLN A 69 -84.72 57.26 88.31
C GLN A 69 -86.13 57.39 88.91
N GLU A 70 -86.26 57.73 90.19
CA GLU A 70 -87.57 57.97 90.83
C GLU A 70 -88.33 59.12 90.16
N LEU A 71 -87.62 60.14 89.68
CA LEU A 71 -88.20 61.27 88.95
C LEU A 71 -88.56 60.89 87.50
N GLN A 72 -87.77 60.04 86.84
CA GLN A 72 -88.06 59.53 85.50
C GLN A 72 -89.31 58.64 85.50
N ASP A 73 -89.49 57.80 86.53
CA ASP A 73 -90.66 56.92 86.69
C ASP A 73 -91.99 57.68 86.85
N VAL A 74 -91.94 58.92 87.34
CA VAL A 74 -93.11 59.81 87.42
C VAL A 74 -93.23 60.77 86.24
N GLY A 75 -92.44 60.54 85.18
CA GLY A 75 -92.57 61.16 83.87
C GLY A 75 -91.68 62.37 83.61
N TYR A 76 -90.63 62.61 84.40
CA TYR A 76 -89.63 63.63 84.06
C TYR A 76 -88.64 63.10 83.01
N GLY A 77 -88.49 63.78 81.88
CA GLY A 77 -87.59 63.36 80.80
C GLY A 77 -86.11 63.57 81.12
N ALA A 78 -85.21 62.89 80.38
CA ALA A 78 -83.77 63.04 80.55
C ALA A 78 -83.29 64.51 80.41
N GLU A 79 -83.94 65.31 79.55
CA GLU A 79 -83.67 66.75 79.40
C GLU A 79 -84.03 67.54 80.67
N GLU A 80 -85.21 67.29 81.25
CA GLU A 80 -85.68 67.97 82.45
C GLU A 80 -84.80 67.61 83.65
N LEU A 81 -84.41 66.34 83.75
CA LEU A 81 -83.50 65.85 84.78
C LEU A 81 -82.11 66.48 84.64
N ARG A 82 -81.57 66.56 83.41
CA ARG A 82 -80.32 67.27 83.13
C ARG A 82 -80.39 68.73 83.55
N ALA A 83 -81.45 69.44 83.18
CA ALA A 83 -81.66 70.84 83.53
C ALA A 83 -81.79 71.04 85.05
N ALA A 84 -82.32 70.04 85.77
CA ALA A 84 -82.39 70.03 87.23
C ALA A 84 -81.10 69.52 87.92
N GLY A 85 -80.01 69.31 87.17
CA GLY A 85 -78.69 68.99 87.70
C GLY A 85 -78.31 67.50 87.70
N ALA A 86 -79.02 66.65 86.94
CA ALA A 86 -78.64 65.24 86.82
C ALA A 86 -77.29 65.07 86.09
N SER A 87 -76.40 64.28 86.70
CA SER A 87 -75.13 63.93 86.05
C SER A 87 -75.36 62.96 84.89
N LEU A 88 -74.39 62.86 83.97
CA LEU A 88 -74.49 61.93 82.85
C LEU A 88 -74.60 60.47 83.33
N ALA A 89 -73.81 60.09 84.33
CA ALA A 89 -73.86 58.77 84.96
C ALA A 89 -75.22 58.46 85.63
N GLU A 90 -75.89 59.48 86.18
CA GLU A 90 -77.25 59.31 86.72
C GLU A 90 -78.28 59.06 85.62
N LEU A 91 -78.15 59.72 84.47
CA LEU A 91 -79.06 59.55 83.34
C LEU A 91 -78.85 58.20 82.64
N THR A 92 -77.60 57.79 82.40
CA THR A 92 -77.27 56.47 81.84
C THR A 92 -77.65 55.35 82.80
N GLY A 93 -77.38 55.52 84.11
CA GLY A 93 -77.77 54.57 85.16
C GLY A 93 -79.28 54.41 85.33
N ALA A 94 -80.05 55.48 85.08
CA ALA A 94 -81.52 55.42 85.02
C ALA A 94 -82.06 54.80 83.71
N GLY A 95 -81.18 54.42 82.78
CA GLY A 95 -81.54 53.74 81.53
C GLY A 95 -81.88 54.66 80.37
N ALA A 96 -81.48 55.94 80.40
CA ALA A 96 -81.70 56.85 79.28
C ALA A 96 -80.99 56.35 78.01
N SER A 97 -81.74 56.26 76.91
CA SER A 97 -81.22 55.90 75.60
C SER A 97 -80.26 56.96 75.06
N VAL A 98 -79.33 56.56 74.18
CA VAL A 98 -78.37 57.49 73.56
C VAL A 98 -79.07 58.64 72.82
N ALA A 99 -80.29 58.41 72.31
CA ALA A 99 -81.12 59.44 71.68
C ALA A 99 -81.63 60.47 72.69
N GLU A 100 -82.11 60.02 73.85
CA GLU A 100 -82.57 60.89 74.94
C GLU A 100 -81.41 61.67 75.56
N LEU A 101 -80.23 61.04 75.68
CA LEU A 101 -79.00 61.71 76.14
C LEU A 101 -78.56 62.79 75.15
N LYS A 102 -78.66 62.53 73.84
CA LYS A 102 -78.37 63.54 72.82
C LYS A 102 -79.36 64.71 72.90
N ALA A 103 -80.65 64.42 73.05
CA ALA A 103 -81.69 65.45 73.22
C ALA A 103 -81.43 66.29 74.49
N ALA A 104 -81.01 65.65 75.58
CA ALA A 104 -80.57 66.28 76.82
C ALA A 104 -79.24 67.07 76.72
N GLY A 105 -78.69 67.25 75.51
CA GLY A 105 -77.51 68.06 75.26
C GLY A 105 -76.21 67.43 75.76
N ILE A 106 -76.16 66.11 75.92
CA ILE A 106 -74.92 65.40 76.24
C ILE A 106 -73.99 65.46 75.03
N SER A 107 -72.75 65.86 75.25
CA SER A 107 -71.74 65.89 74.20
C SER A 107 -71.20 64.48 73.91
N ALA A 108 -70.72 64.27 72.69
CA ALA A 108 -70.06 63.03 72.31
C ALA A 108 -68.86 62.65 73.22
N THR A 109 -68.15 63.64 73.77
CA THR A 109 -67.07 63.42 74.76
C THR A 109 -67.58 62.72 76.02
N GLY A 110 -68.73 63.14 76.53
CA GLY A 110 -69.33 62.57 77.74
C GLY A 110 -69.79 61.13 77.49
N LEU A 111 -70.40 60.87 76.34
CA LEU A 111 -70.81 59.50 75.98
C LEU A 111 -69.61 58.56 75.80
N LYS A 112 -68.51 59.05 75.20
CA LYS A 112 -67.27 58.26 75.07
C LYS A 112 -66.69 57.89 76.44
N SER A 113 -66.69 58.82 77.41
CA SER A 113 -66.18 58.53 78.76
C SER A 113 -67.02 57.51 79.54
N GLU A 114 -68.33 57.45 79.25
CA GLU A 114 -69.23 56.44 79.84
C GLU A 114 -69.20 55.09 79.08
N GLY A 115 -68.32 54.96 78.07
CA GLY A 115 -68.13 53.71 77.34
C GLY A 115 -69.24 53.38 76.35
N ILE A 116 -70.08 54.35 75.95
CA ILE A 116 -71.12 54.15 74.94
C ILE A 116 -70.46 53.91 73.57
N ALA A 117 -70.97 52.91 72.84
CA ALA A 117 -70.40 52.52 71.55
C ALA A 117 -70.60 53.60 70.49
N LEU A 118 -69.55 53.85 69.70
CA LEU A 118 -69.55 54.82 68.60
C LEU A 118 -70.64 54.51 67.54
N SER A 119 -70.97 53.23 67.33
CA SER A 119 -72.05 52.80 66.43
C SER A 119 -73.43 53.29 66.87
N GLU A 120 -73.69 53.33 68.18
CA GLU A 120 -74.93 53.85 68.74
C GLU A 120 -75.01 55.37 68.62
N MET A 121 -73.88 56.05 68.85
CA MET A 121 -73.76 57.50 68.66
C MET A 121 -74.01 57.90 67.20
N LYS A 122 -73.48 57.11 66.25
CA LYS A 122 -73.76 57.31 64.82
C LYS A 122 -75.24 57.09 64.50
N ALA A 123 -75.87 56.05 65.04
CA ALA A 123 -77.28 55.73 64.77
C ALA A 123 -78.23 56.86 65.20
N VAL A 124 -77.91 57.57 66.29
CA VAL A 124 -78.69 58.73 66.75
C VAL A 124 -78.21 60.06 66.13
N GLY A 125 -77.29 60.01 65.16
CA GLY A 125 -76.90 61.12 64.30
C GLY A 125 -75.92 62.12 64.91
N TYR A 126 -75.05 61.72 65.84
CA TYR A 126 -73.91 62.58 66.20
C TYR A 126 -73.05 62.85 64.95
N SER A 127 -72.77 64.11 64.70
CA SER A 127 -72.00 64.54 63.53
C SER A 127 -70.53 64.19 63.68
N VAL A 128 -69.83 63.98 62.55
CA VAL A 128 -68.38 63.71 62.55
C VAL A 128 -67.59 64.81 63.25
N LYS A 129 -68.08 66.07 63.23
CA LYS A 129 -67.46 67.19 63.95
C LYS A 129 -67.50 67.00 65.46
N GLU A 130 -68.64 66.57 66.00
CA GLU A 130 -68.82 66.28 67.42
C GLU A 130 -67.98 65.08 67.85
N LEU A 131 -67.92 64.05 67.01
CA LEU A 131 -67.14 62.84 67.25
C LEU A 131 -65.62 63.12 67.20
N LYS A 132 -65.16 63.96 66.25
CA LYS A 132 -63.77 64.44 66.20
C LYS A 132 -63.43 65.26 67.45
N GLY A 133 -64.31 66.17 67.87
CA GLY A 133 -64.16 66.92 69.12
C GLY A 133 -64.13 66.01 70.36
N ALA A 134 -64.76 64.84 70.29
CA ALA A 134 -64.69 63.79 71.30
C ALA A 134 -63.42 62.94 71.25
N GLY A 135 -62.51 63.19 70.31
CA GLY A 135 -61.26 62.47 70.17
C GLY A 135 -61.44 61.07 69.56
N PHE A 136 -62.48 60.83 68.77
CA PHE A 136 -62.54 59.64 67.92
C PHE A 136 -61.58 59.78 66.74
N THR A 137 -60.80 58.74 66.50
CA THR A 137 -59.80 58.69 65.42
C THR A 137 -60.46 58.35 64.07
N PRO A 138 -59.82 58.70 62.94
CA PRO A 138 -60.30 58.28 61.62
C PRO A 138 -60.51 56.76 61.49
N LEU A 139 -59.68 55.94 62.14
CA LEU A 139 -59.83 54.48 62.16
C LEU A 139 -61.15 54.05 62.82
N GLU A 140 -61.42 54.57 64.03
CA GLU A 140 -62.66 54.26 64.76
C GLU A 140 -63.89 54.71 63.96
N LEU A 141 -63.82 55.85 63.27
CA LEU A 141 -64.89 56.36 62.42
C LEU A 141 -65.09 55.53 61.14
N HIS A 142 -64.00 55.04 60.54
CA HIS A 142 -64.04 54.17 59.37
C HIS A 142 -64.67 52.81 59.71
N GLU A 143 -64.35 52.21 60.86
CA GLU A 143 -64.89 50.92 61.30
C GLU A 143 -66.40 50.93 61.47
N VAL A 144 -66.98 52.07 61.87
CA VAL A 144 -68.44 52.25 61.93
C VAL A 144 -69.04 52.77 60.61
N GLY A 145 -68.24 52.85 59.56
CA GLY A 145 -68.65 53.11 58.18
C GLY A 145 -68.93 54.58 57.82
N PHE A 146 -68.26 55.55 58.46
CA PHE A 146 -68.28 56.92 57.95
C PHE A 146 -67.48 57.01 56.64
N ALA A 147 -67.96 57.80 55.68
CA ALA A 147 -67.28 57.97 54.40
C ALA A 147 -66.18 59.04 54.49
N ALA A 148 -65.12 58.93 53.68
CA ALA A 148 -64.00 59.86 53.76
C ALA A 148 -64.40 61.35 53.59
N HIS A 149 -65.40 61.65 52.74
CA HIS A 149 -65.87 63.03 52.50
C HIS A 149 -66.48 63.68 53.75
N GLU A 150 -67.06 62.88 54.65
CA GLU A 150 -67.60 63.38 55.92
C GLU A 150 -66.47 63.82 56.86
N LEU A 151 -65.33 63.11 56.80
CA LEU A 151 -64.16 63.40 57.62
C LEU A 151 -63.32 64.56 57.05
N THR A 152 -63.16 64.66 55.72
CA THR A 152 -62.45 65.80 55.10
C THR A 152 -63.19 67.11 55.36
N SER A 153 -64.53 67.11 55.35
CA SER A 153 -65.35 68.30 55.63
C SER A 153 -65.14 68.90 57.02
N VAL A 154 -64.63 68.12 57.98
CA VAL A 154 -64.28 68.55 59.34
C VAL A 154 -62.77 68.66 59.57
N GLY A 155 -62.00 68.68 58.48
CA GLY A 155 -60.57 68.98 58.46
C GLY A 155 -59.66 67.84 58.91
N PHE A 156 -60.04 66.57 58.72
CA PHE A 156 -59.05 65.49 58.76
C PHE A 156 -58.18 65.55 57.50
N THR A 157 -56.87 65.42 57.66
CA THR A 157 -55.90 65.47 56.57
C THR A 157 -55.85 64.13 55.82
N ALA A 158 -55.41 64.16 54.57
CA ALA A 158 -55.18 62.95 53.78
C ALA A 158 -54.28 61.91 54.48
N LYS A 159 -53.28 62.37 55.26
CA LYS A 159 -52.40 61.51 56.06
C LYS A 159 -53.18 60.76 57.14
N GLU A 160 -53.95 61.50 57.94
CA GLU A 160 -54.77 60.95 59.02
C GLU A 160 -55.82 59.97 58.49
N LEU A 161 -56.38 60.24 57.32
CA LEU A 161 -57.32 59.35 56.65
C LEU A 161 -56.64 58.06 56.17
N LYS A 162 -55.45 58.16 55.57
CA LYS A 162 -54.68 56.97 55.14
C LYS A 162 -54.32 56.08 56.34
N GLU A 163 -53.83 56.67 57.43
CA GLU A 163 -53.54 55.97 58.68
C GLU A 163 -54.81 55.38 59.32
N GLY A 164 -55.97 56.02 59.09
CA GLY A 164 -57.29 55.57 59.48
C GLY A 164 -57.91 54.45 58.63
N GLY A 165 -57.20 53.92 57.64
CA GLY A 165 -57.69 52.84 56.78
C GLY A 165 -58.36 53.27 55.48
N TYR A 166 -58.51 54.58 55.22
CA TYR A 166 -58.99 55.10 53.93
C TYR A 166 -57.86 55.09 52.89
N SER A 167 -57.45 53.90 52.44
CA SER A 167 -56.36 53.71 51.47
C SER A 167 -56.79 53.87 50.00
N SER A 168 -58.08 54.09 49.73
CA SER A 168 -58.58 54.28 48.37
C SER A 168 -58.34 55.71 47.90
N ALA A 169 -57.38 55.89 46.99
CA ALA A 169 -57.16 57.19 46.36
C ALA A 169 -58.38 57.71 45.59
N GLN A 170 -59.25 56.82 45.07
CA GLN A 170 -60.50 57.22 44.43
C GLN A 170 -61.46 57.84 45.45
N GLU A 171 -61.63 57.18 46.60
CA GLU A 171 -62.52 57.66 47.64
C GLU A 171 -62.07 59.02 48.18
N LEU A 172 -60.76 59.19 48.38
CA LEU A 172 -60.22 60.48 48.83
C LEU A 172 -60.32 61.58 47.77
N ARG A 173 -60.24 61.23 46.48
CA ARG A 173 -60.50 62.17 45.39
C ARG A 173 -61.94 62.65 45.39
N GLU A 174 -62.89 61.74 45.54
CA GLU A 174 -64.32 62.05 45.65
C GLU A 174 -64.64 62.84 46.93
N ALA A 175 -63.85 62.62 47.99
CA ALA A 175 -63.87 63.41 49.22
C ALA A 175 -63.25 64.82 49.11
N GLY A 176 -62.78 65.21 47.93
CA GLY A 176 -62.24 66.53 47.65
C GLY A 176 -60.77 66.72 48.01
N CYS A 177 -60.02 65.66 48.33
CA CYS A 177 -58.58 65.79 48.59
C CYS A 177 -57.82 66.14 47.31
N MET A 178 -56.97 67.16 47.40
CA MET A 178 -56.11 67.58 46.32
C MET A 178 -54.87 66.69 46.23
N VAL A 179 -54.27 66.60 45.04
CA VAL A 179 -53.13 65.68 44.80
C VAL A 179 -51.91 65.99 45.68
N HIS A 180 -51.63 67.27 45.96
CA HIS A 180 -50.52 67.65 46.85
C HIS A 180 -50.76 67.17 48.29
N GLU A 181 -52.00 67.23 48.78
CA GLU A 181 -52.37 66.73 50.12
C GLU A 181 -52.23 65.21 50.20
N LEU A 182 -52.65 64.50 49.15
CA LEU A 182 -52.49 63.05 49.06
C LEU A 182 -51.01 62.66 48.98
N LYS A 183 -50.20 63.42 48.25
CA LYS A 183 -48.75 63.21 48.18
C LYS A 183 -48.11 63.37 49.57
N ASP A 184 -48.42 64.46 50.27
CA ASP A 184 -47.92 64.71 51.62
C ASP A 184 -48.46 63.68 52.63
N GLY A 185 -49.64 63.14 52.37
CA GLY A 185 -50.23 61.99 53.06
C GLY A 185 -49.60 60.63 52.73
N GLY A 186 -48.56 60.60 51.88
CA GLY A 186 -47.81 59.39 51.57
C GLY A 186 -48.46 58.50 50.50
N PHE A 187 -49.37 59.02 49.67
CA PHE A 187 -49.86 58.30 48.49
C PHE A 187 -48.83 58.31 47.37
N ALA A 188 -48.49 57.13 46.87
CA ALA A 188 -47.62 56.95 45.73
C ALA A 188 -48.37 57.25 44.42
N ALA A 189 -47.63 57.67 43.38
CA ALA A 189 -48.20 57.96 42.07
C ALA A 189 -49.03 56.78 41.49
N ARG A 190 -48.64 55.53 41.79
CA ARG A 190 -49.39 54.32 41.38
C ARG A 190 -50.77 54.23 42.03
N GLU A 191 -50.86 54.58 43.31
CA GLU A 191 -52.12 54.55 44.06
C GLU A 191 -53.06 55.62 43.52
N LEU A 192 -52.53 56.83 43.28
CA LEU A 192 -53.28 57.93 42.70
C LEU A 192 -53.75 57.64 41.27
N LYS A 193 -52.91 57.01 40.44
CA LYS A 193 -53.31 56.58 39.09
C LYS A 193 -54.49 55.61 39.13
N ARG A 194 -54.46 54.62 40.04
CA ARG A 194 -55.59 53.70 40.25
C ARG A 194 -56.84 54.42 40.77
N GLY A 195 -56.64 55.49 41.55
CA GLY A 195 -57.71 56.38 42.03
C GLY A 195 -58.35 57.28 40.94
N GLY A 196 -57.89 57.18 39.69
CA GLY A 196 -58.42 57.94 38.57
C GLY A 196 -57.84 59.35 38.42
N PHE A 197 -56.76 59.68 39.13
CA PHE A 197 -56.03 60.92 38.87
C PHE A 197 -55.22 60.81 37.57
N THR A 198 -55.24 61.88 36.78
CA THR A 198 -54.51 61.97 35.53
C THR A 198 -53.06 62.36 35.76
N ALA A 199 -52.21 62.13 34.76
CA ALA A 199 -50.82 62.61 34.78
C ALA A 199 -50.74 64.13 35.07
N HIS A 200 -51.64 64.91 34.45
CA HIS A 200 -51.70 66.37 34.64
C HIS A 200 -52.00 66.76 36.08
N ASP A 201 -52.90 66.05 36.75
CA ASP A 201 -53.25 66.29 38.15
C ASP A 201 -52.03 66.07 39.06
N LEU A 202 -51.26 65.00 38.82
CA LEU A 202 -50.09 64.69 39.63
C LEU A 202 -48.92 65.63 39.37
N ILE A 203 -48.70 66.06 38.13
CA ILE A 203 -47.66 67.06 37.81
C ILE A 203 -47.98 68.38 38.51
N SER A 204 -49.24 68.82 38.44
CA SER A 204 -49.71 70.04 39.12
C SER A 204 -49.63 69.89 40.65
N GLY A 205 -49.80 68.68 41.17
CA GLY A 205 -49.57 68.32 42.57
C GLY A 205 -48.09 68.11 42.96
N GLY A 206 -47.15 68.39 42.05
CA GLY A 206 -45.71 68.40 42.32
C GLY A 206 -45.03 67.02 42.28
N PHE A 207 -45.61 66.00 41.65
CA PHE A 207 -44.90 64.74 41.38
C PHE A 207 -43.88 64.93 40.26
N LEU A 208 -42.69 64.34 40.44
CA LEU A 208 -41.63 64.40 39.44
C LEU A 208 -41.88 63.37 38.33
N PRO A 209 -41.48 63.64 37.07
CA PRO A 209 -41.65 62.72 35.94
C PRO A 209 -41.16 61.28 36.21
N GLN A 210 -40.03 61.11 36.91
CA GLN A 210 -39.50 59.79 37.29
C GLN A 210 -40.48 59.03 38.21
N THR A 211 -41.04 59.69 39.22
CA THR A 211 -41.99 59.07 40.14
C THR A 211 -43.30 58.69 39.46
N LEU A 212 -43.71 59.43 38.42
CA LEU A 212 -44.87 59.09 37.61
C LEU A 212 -44.62 57.84 36.77
N MET A 213 -43.43 57.69 36.20
CA MET A 213 -43.06 56.48 35.49
C MET A 213 -43.06 55.25 36.41
N GLU A 214 -42.44 55.33 37.57
CA GLU A 214 -42.46 54.26 38.59
C GLU A 214 -43.90 53.95 39.05
N GLY A 215 -44.74 54.99 39.05
CA GLY A 215 -46.19 54.94 39.24
C GLY A 215 -46.97 54.22 38.15
N GLY A 216 -46.35 53.92 37.00
CA GLY A 216 -46.95 53.24 35.87
C GLY A 216 -47.63 54.16 34.86
N PHE A 217 -47.33 55.47 34.86
CA PHE A 217 -47.73 56.34 33.76
C PHE A 217 -46.93 56.01 32.49
N SER A 218 -47.60 56.06 31.34
CA SER A 218 -46.99 55.87 30.03
C SER A 218 -46.45 57.20 29.51
N ALA A 219 -45.49 57.14 28.58
CA ALA A 219 -44.98 58.33 27.91
C ALA A 219 -46.09 59.10 27.14
N ILE A 220 -47.14 58.41 26.66
CA ILE A 220 -48.31 59.01 26.01
C ILE A 220 -49.07 59.90 27.00
N GLU A 221 -49.38 59.37 28.19
CA GLU A 221 -50.12 60.11 29.23
C GLU A 221 -49.33 61.33 29.70
N LEU A 222 -48.01 61.19 29.88
CA LEU A 222 -47.16 62.30 30.32
C LEU A 222 -46.96 63.35 29.23
N LYS A 223 -46.87 62.97 27.96
CA LYS A 223 -46.88 63.93 26.84
C LYS A 223 -48.21 64.67 26.79
N GLY A 224 -49.33 63.96 26.93
CA GLY A 224 -50.66 64.58 26.99
C GLY A 224 -50.81 65.57 28.15
N ALA A 225 -50.04 65.39 29.22
CA ALA A 225 -49.95 66.31 30.34
C ALA A 225 -48.94 67.46 30.17
N GLY A 226 -48.26 67.54 29.02
CA GLY A 226 -47.39 68.65 28.64
C GLY A 226 -45.89 68.42 28.79
N LEU A 227 -45.43 67.22 29.17
CA LEU A 227 -43.98 66.96 29.30
C LEU A 227 -43.31 66.91 27.93
N SER A 228 -42.13 67.53 27.86
CA SER A 228 -41.20 67.43 26.74
C SER A 228 -40.50 66.07 26.71
N VAL A 229 -40.00 65.69 25.53
CA VAL A 229 -39.22 64.45 25.38
C VAL A 229 -37.93 64.45 26.22
N GLY A 230 -37.36 65.62 26.50
CA GLY A 230 -36.18 65.76 27.36
C GLY A 230 -36.49 65.37 28.81
N GLU A 231 -37.64 65.81 29.33
CA GLU A 231 -38.11 65.44 30.66
C GLU A 231 -38.47 63.96 30.76
N LEU A 232 -39.07 63.39 29.71
CA LEU A 232 -39.34 61.94 29.65
C LEU A 232 -38.04 61.12 29.60
N LYS A 233 -37.03 61.57 28.85
CA LYS A 233 -35.72 60.92 28.84
C LYS A 233 -35.06 60.99 30.21
N ALA A 234 -35.07 62.16 30.85
CA ALA A 234 -34.50 62.34 32.19
C ALA A 234 -35.23 61.50 33.25
N ALA A 235 -36.52 61.27 33.08
CA ALA A 235 -37.30 60.35 33.91
C ALA A 235 -36.87 58.89 33.74
N GLY A 236 -36.23 58.54 32.61
CA GLY A 236 -35.77 57.18 32.26
C GLY A 236 -36.57 56.48 31.15
N TYR A 237 -37.47 57.17 30.42
CA TYR A 237 -38.22 56.53 29.34
C TYR A 237 -37.28 56.18 28.20
N ALA A 238 -37.38 54.93 27.71
CA ALA A 238 -36.64 54.51 26.53
C ALA A 238 -37.15 55.23 25.27
N ALA A 239 -36.27 55.40 24.28
CA ALA A 239 -36.56 56.03 22.99
C ALA A 239 -37.85 55.52 22.34
N ARG A 240 -38.07 54.20 22.38
CA ARG A 240 -39.28 53.57 21.82
C ARG A 240 -40.56 54.07 22.48
N ALA A 241 -40.60 54.15 23.81
CA ALA A 241 -41.78 54.63 24.54
C ALA A 241 -42.08 56.09 24.17
N THR A 242 -41.05 56.92 23.99
CA THR A 242 -41.23 58.31 23.54
C THR A 242 -41.63 58.40 22.06
N ARG A 243 -41.16 57.51 21.18
CA ARG A 243 -41.67 57.41 19.81
C ARG A 243 -43.15 57.02 19.80
N ASP A 244 -43.54 56.04 20.59
CA ASP A 244 -44.93 55.56 20.68
C ASP A 244 -45.86 56.63 21.27
N ALA A 245 -45.31 57.57 22.07
CA ALA A 245 -45.97 58.81 22.46
C ALA A 245 -46.11 59.84 21.31
N GLY A 246 -45.55 59.57 20.14
CA GLY A 246 -45.64 60.40 18.94
C GLY A 246 -44.62 61.52 18.87
N PHE A 247 -43.48 61.44 19.58
CA PHE A 247 -42.34 62.31 19.30
C PHE A 247 -41.58 61.79 18.08
N ASN A 248 -41.06 62.70 17.24
CA ASN A 248 -40.35 62.34 16.02
C ASN A 248 -38.84 62.11 16.26
N ALA A 249 -38.16 61.53 15.26
CA ALA A 249 -36.74 61.20 15.36
C ALA A 249 -35.84 62.41 15.65
N GLN A 250 -36.17 63.60 15.12
CA GLN A 250 -35.39 64.81 15.33
C GLN A 250 -35.47 65.25 16.79
N GLN A 251 -36.68 65.29 17.36
CA GLN A 251 -36.89 65.67 18.76
C GLN A 251 -36.14 64.74 19.72
N LEU A 252 -36.11 63.43 19.44
CA LEU A 252 -35.35 62.49 20.26
C LEU A 252 -33.84 62.62 20.07
N LYS A 253 -33.38 62.91 18.84
CA LYS A 253 -31.96 63.17 18.55
C LYS A 253 -31.48 64.42 19.29
N ASP A 254 -32.26 65.49 19.30
CA ASP A 254 -31.91 66.77 19.92
C ASP A 254 -31.72 66.64 21.45
N VAL A 255 -32.46 65.72 22.09
CA VAL A 255 -32.27 65.39 23.51
C VAL A 255 -31.21 64.31 23.75
N GLY A 256 -30.48 63.90 22.71
CA GLY A 256 -29.29 63.06 22.79
C GLY A 256 -29.55 61.55 22.90
N PHE A 257 -30.65 61.03 22.35
CA PHE A 257 -30.75 59.58 22.11
C PHE A 257 -29.78 59.17 20.98
N ALA A 258 -29.05 58.07 21.17
CA ALA A 258 -28.11 57.59 20.16
C ALA A 258 -28.85 56.85 19.04
N ALA A 259 -28.21 56.72 17.87
CA ALA A 259 -28.75 55.97 16.73
C ALA A 259 -29.20 54.54 17.12
N LYS A 260 -28.46 53.88 18.02
CA LYS A 260 -28.80 52.54 18.54
C LYS A 260 -30.15 52.52 19.26
N ASP A 261 -30.39 53.51 20.11
CA ASP A 261 -31.62 53.60 20.90
C ASP A 261 -32.83 53.93 20.01
N LEU A 262 -32.60 54.77 18.99
CA LEU A 262 -33.64 55.19 18.06
C LEU A 262 -33.99 54.13 17.03
N TYR A 263 -33.02 53.35 16.56
CA TYR A 263 -33.25 52.24 15.67
C TYR A 263 -33.86 51.04 16.41
N ALA A 264 -33.38 50.76 17.62
CA ALA A 264 -33.86 49.69 18.50
C ALA A 264 -34.02 48.34 17.77
N GLU A 265 -32.96 47.90 17.10
CA GLU A 265 -32.95 46.64 16.32
C GLU A 265 -34.07 46.55 15.28
N GLY A 266 -34.43 47.69 14.66
CA GLY A 266 -35.47 47.80 13.65
C GLY A 266 -36.88 47.96 14.20
N GLN A 267 -37.06 47.98 15.53
CA GLN A 267 -38.36 48.17 16.17
C GLN A 267 -38.68 49.65 16.45
N GLY A 268 -37.71 50.55 16.25
CA GLY A 268 -37.81 52.00 16.44
C GLY A 268 -38.12 52.76 15.14
N PHE A 269 -37.33 53.80 14.84
CA PHE A 269 -37.42 54.53 13.57
C PHE A 269 -36.75 53.77 12.44
N ALA A 270 -37.25 53.95 11.22
CA ALA A 270 -36.62 53.40 10.03
C ALA A 270 -35.26 54.07 9.79
N ALA A 271 -34.33 53.31 9.22
CA ALA A 271 -32.98 53.79 8.93
C ALA A 271 -32.94 55.04 8.03
N ILE A 272 -33.89 55.15 7.10
CA ILE A 272 -34.06 56.31 6.21
C ILE A 272 -34.52 57.57 6.96
N GLU A 273 -35.36 57.42 7.98
CA GLU A 273 -35.77 58.54 8.82
C GLU A 273 -34.60 59.03 9.68
N LEU A 274 -33.82 58.09 10.21
CA LEU A 274 -32.60 58.41 10.98
C LEU A 274 -31.54 59.09 10.11
N LYS A 275 -31.42 58.69 8.83
CA LYS A 275 -30.63 59.44 7.84
C LYS A 275 -31.16 60.86 7.65
N GLY A 276 -32.48 61.01 7.48
CA GLY A 276 -33.13 62.31 7.25
C GLY A 276 -32.89 63.31 8.38
N VAL A 277 -32.73 62.85 9.62
CA VAL A 277 -32.36 63.70 10.77
C VAL A 277 -30.85 63.83 10.97
N GLY A 278 -30.04 63.32 10.04
CA GLY A 278 -28.59 63.52 9.98
C GLY A 278 -27.76 62.56 10.84
N PHE A 279 -28.19 61.32 11.04
CA PHE A 279 -27.26 60.26 11.49
C PHE A 279 -26.39 59.81 10.32
N THR A 280 -25.10 59.61 10.58
CA THR A 280 -24.13 59.15 9.56
C THR A 280 -24.16 57.63 9.43
N ALA A 281 -23.73 57.10 8.28
CA ALA A 281 -23.57 55.65 8.09
C ALA A 281 -22.72 54.99 9.20
N LYS A 282 -21.71 55.70 9.74
CA LYS A 282 -20.88 55.22 10.86
C LYS A 282 -21.69 55.03 12.14
N GLN A 283 -22.52 56.01 12.49
CA GLN A 283 -23.40 55.94 13.66
C GLN A 283 -24.45 54.83 13.48
N MET A 284 -24.99 54.69 12.28
CA MET A 284 -25.94 53.63 11.97
C MET A 284 -25.29 52.23 12.00
N ARG A 285 -24.05 52.10 11.54
CA ARG A 285 -23.28 50.85 11.70
C ARG A 285 -23.10 50.49 13.18
N THR A 286 -22.78 51.46 14.04
CA THR A 286 -22.70 51.22 15.50
C THR A 286 -24.05 50.87 16.13
N ALA A 287 -25.16 51.26 15.49
CA ALA A 287 -26.52 50.86 15.86
C ALA A 287 -26.87 49.43 15.41
N GLY A 288 -25.97 48.74 14.71
CA GLY A 288 -26.13 47.35 14.29
C GLY A 288 -26.59 47.16 12.84
N LEU A 289 -26.69 48.23 12.05
CA LEU A 289 -27.10 48.12 10.66
C LEU A 289 -25.99 47.55 9.77
N ASN A 290 -26.38 46.67 8.85
CA ASN A 290 -25.50 46.13 7.82
C ASN A 290 -25.56 46.98 6.52
N VAL A 291 -24.68 46.67 5.57
CA VAL A 291 -24.58 47.42 4.30
C VAL A 291 -25.90 47.43 3.54
N ASP A 292 -26.57 46.28 3.36
CA ASP A 292 -27.84 46.17 2.62
C ASP A 292 -28.92 47.08 3.21
N GLN A 293 -29.04 47.14 4.53
CA GLN A 293 -29.98 48.02 5.21
C GLN A 293 -29.64 49.50 5.00
N LEU A 294 -28.36 49.85 4.98
CA LEU A 294 -27.92 51.23 4.75
C LEU A 294 -28.08 51.66 3.29
N VAL A 295 -27.83 50.76 2.34
CA VAL A 295 -28.10 50.99 0.91
C VAL A 295 -29.59 51.19 0.67
N LYS A 296 -30.45 50.35 1.28
CA LYS A 296 -31.92 50.54 1.24
C LYS A 296 -32.36 51.86 1.89
N ALA A 297 -31.64 52.32 2.90
CA ALA A 297 -31.81 53.64 3.51
C ALA A 297 -31.15 54.78 2.70
N GLN A 298 -30.67 54.48 1.49
CA GLN A 298 -30.07 55.39 0.53
C GLN A 298 -28.77 56.05 1.00
N TYR A 299 -28.02 55.47 1.94
CA TYR A 299 -26.67 55.95 2.25
C TYR A 299 -25.76 55.74 1.03
N PRO A 300 -25.05 56.78 0.55
CA PRO A 300 -24.18 56.67 -0.61
C PRO A 300 -22.91 55.88 -0.29
N LEU A 301 -22.25 55.36 -1.33
CA LEU A 301 -21.10 54.47 -1.20
C LEU A 301 -19.93 55.10 -0.43
N ASP A 302 -19.63 56.38 -0.66
CA ASP A 302 -18.57 57.13 0.04
C ASP A 302 -18.80 57.16 1.55
N GLU A 303 -20.04 57.35 2.01
CA GLU A 303 -20.39 57.29 3.43
C GLU A 303 -20.25 55.87 4.00
N LEU A 304 -20.60 54.83 3.24
CA LEU A 304 -20.42 53.44 3.66
C LEU A 304 -18.93 53.09 3.81
N ILE A 305 -18.09 53.58 2.90
CA ILE A 305 -16.64 53.41 2.97
C ILE A 305 -16.07 54.18 4.17
N ALA A 306 -16.49 55.44 4.38
CA ALA A 306 -16.09 56.24 5.54
C ALA A 306 -16.58 55.65 6.88
N ALA A 307 -17.69 54.89 6.86
CA ALA A 307 -18.17 54.10 7.99
C ALA A 307 -17.31 52.84 8.24
N GLY A 308 -16.37 52.54 7.35
CA GLY A 308 -15.37 51.47 7.46
C GLY A 308 -15.86 50.10 6.97
N PHE A 309 -16.87 50.06 6.09
CA PHE A 309 -17.26 48.80 5.44
C PHE A 309 -16.20 48.40 4.42
N LYS A 310 -15.86 47.11 4.41
CA LYS A 310 -14.84 46.54 3.52
C LYS A 310 -15.47 45.95 2.27
N ALA A 311 -14.66 45.66 1.24
CA ALA A 311 -15.11 45.09 -0.02
C ALA A 311 -15.98 43.83 0.14
N ASN A 312 -15.66 42.94 1.09
CA ASN A 312 -16.44 41.71 1.35
C ASN A 312 -17.86 41.98 1.89
N GLN A 313 -18.09 43.16 2.48
CA GLN A 313 -19.39 43.59 2.98
C GLN A 313 -20.16 44.40 1.93
N LEU A 314 -19.44 45.12 1.07
CA LEU A 314 -20.00 45.95 0.00
C LEU A 314 -20.44 45.10 -1.21
N ARG A 315 -19.66 44.08 -1.59
CA ARG A 315 -19.96 43.23 -2.74
C ARG A 315 -21.35 42.56 -2.69
N PRO A 316 -21.80 41.94 -1.58
CA PRO A 316 -23.14 41.34 -1.51
C PRO A 316 -24.27 42.37 -1.61
N ALA A 317 -23.99 43.65 -1.36
CA ALA A 317 -24.96 44.75 -1.49
C ALA A 317 -25.06 45.29 -2.92
N GLY A 318 -24.37 44.68 -3.89
CA GLY A 318 -24.47 45.00 -5.32
C GLY A 318 -23.39 45.94 -5.85
N PHE A 319 -22.45 46.40 -5.02
CA PHE A 319 -21.34 47.24 -5.48
C PHE A 319 -20.34 46.41 -6.29
N THR A 320 -20.03 46.90 -7.48
CA THR A 320 -19.11 46.29 -8.43
C THR A 320 -17.66 46.62 -8.10
N ALA A 321 -16.73 45.83 -8.63
CA ALA A 321 -15.30 46.09 -8.44
C ALA A 321 -14.87 47.44 -9.02
N SER A 322 -15.44 47.84 -10.17
CA SER A 322 -15.16 49.13 -10.82
C SER A 322 -15.61 50.30 -9.95
N GLU A 323 -16.80 50.23 -9.36
CA GLU A 323 -17.26 51.29 -8.45
C GLU A 323 -16.36 51.40 -7.23
N LEU A 324 -15.92 50.28 -6.64
CA LEU A 324 -15.05 50.30 -5.47
C LEU A 324 -13.63 50.81 -5.81
N GLU A 325 -13.11 50.51 -6.99
CA GLU A 325 -11.81 51.01 -7.46
C GLU A 325 -11.79 52.53 -7.60
N GLU A 326 -12.89 53.14 -8.10
CA GLU A 326 -13.03 54.61 -8.18
C GLU A 326 -12.93 55.30 -6.80
N TYR A 327 -13.24 54.58 -5.71
CA TYR A 327 -13.08 55.05 -4.33
C TYR A 327 -11.78 54.57 -3.67
N GLY A 328 -10.81 54.06 -4.44
CA GLY A 328 -9.45 53.76 -4.02
C GLY A 328 -9.24 52.35 -3.45
N PHE A 329 -10.17 51.42 -3.63
CA PHE A 329 -9.94 50.01 -3.24
C PHE A 329 -8.86 49.38 -4.13
N THR A 330 -7.84 48.83 -3.48
CA THR A 330 -6.76 48.12 -4.18
C THR A 330 -7.20 46.72 -4.63
N ALA A 331 -6.52 46.16 -5.63
CA ALA A 331 -6.73 44.77 -6.07
C ALA A 331 -6.64 43.76 -4.92
N ALA A 332 -5.79 43.99 -3.91
CA ALA A 332 -5.66 43.13 -2.74
C ALA A 332 -6.89 43.20 -1.82
N GLU A 333 -7.46 44.39 -1.63
CA GLU A 333 -8.68 44.56 -0.83
C GLU A 333 -9.90 43.97 -1.55
N LEU A 334 -9.97 44.10 -2.87
CA LEU A 334 -11.02 43.49 -3.68
C LEU A 334 -10.87 41.95 -3.71
N LYS A 335 -9.64 41.42 -3.77
CA LYS A 335 -9.38 39.99 -3.58
C LYS A 335 -9.90 39.50 -2.23
N ALA A 336 -9.55 40.20 -1.14
CA ALA A 336 -10.07 39.89 0.20
C ALA A 336 -11.60 40.06 0.28
N GLY A 337 -12.17 40.90 -0.58
CA GLY A 337 -13.58 41.07 -0.85
C GLY A 337 -14.27 39.89 -1.56
N GLY A 338 -13.48 38.94 -2.06
CA GLY A 338 -13.94 37.77 -2.82
C GLY A 338 -14.14 38.04 -4.32
N PHE A 339 -13.78 39.22 -4.83
CA PHE A 339 -13.83 39.50 -6.26
C PHE A 339 -12.86 38.60 -7.01
N LEU A 340 -13.30 38.09 -8.16
CA LEU A 340 -12.56 37.16 -9.00
C LEU A 340 -11.73 37.92 -10.05
N PRO A 341 -10.64 37.34 -10.56
CA PRO A 341 -9.87 37.96 -11.62
C PRO A 341 -10.67 38.31 -12.88
N THR A 342 -11.76 37.59 -13.19
CA THR A 342 -12.70 37.93 -14.29
C THR A 342 -13.37 39.28 -14.08
N GLU A 343 -13.70 39.64 -12.84
CA GLU A 343 -14.34 40.92 -12.48
C GLU A 343 -13.31 42.05 -12.41
N LEU A 344 -12.04 41.72 -12.16
CA LEU A 344 -10.96 42.69 -11.96
C LEU A 344 -10.13 42.96 -13.22
N LYS A 345 -10.23 42.11 -14.24
CA LYS A 345 -9.39 42.16 -15.45
C LYS A 345 -9.56 43.42 -16.29
N GLU A 346 -10.73 44.07 -16.23
CA GLU A 346 -11.00 45.30 -16.96
C GLU A 346 -10.49 46.56 -16.23
N ILE A 347 -10.16 46.44 -14.93
CA ILE A 347 -9.79 47.58 -14.08
C ILE A 347 -8.34 47.51 -13.57
N PHE A 348 -7.76 46.32 -13.42
CA PHE A 348 -6.36 46.14 -13.01
C PHE A 348 -5.56 45.37 -14.05
N GLN A 349 -4.29 45.72 -14.19
CA GLN A 349 -3.35 44.96 -15.01
C GLN A 349 -3.01 43.61 -14.33
N SER A 350 -2.62 42.61 -15.12
CA SER A 350 -2.22 41.30 -14.60
C SER A 350 -1.12 41.39 -13.54
N GLN A 351 -0.22 42.37 -13.64
CA GLN A 351 0.86 42.62 -12.67
C GLN A 351 0.30 42.94 -11.28
N GLU A 352 -0.71 43.80 -11.21
CA GLU A 352 -1.32 44.24 -9.97
C GLU A 352 -2.11 43.11 -9.33
N LEU A 353 -2.79 42.30 -10.13
CA LEU A 353 -3.50 41.11 -9.64
C LEU A 353 -2.54 40.06 -9.06
N VAL A 354 -1.42 39.79 -9.74
CA VAL A 354 -0.40 38.88 -9.21
C VAL A 354 0.22 39.44 -7.93
N GLN A 355 0.51 40.75 -7.86
CA GLN A 355 1.02 41.40 -6.63
C GLN A 355 0.00 41.44 -5.50
N ALA A 356 -1.29 41.53 -5.81
CA ALA A 356 -2.40 41.35 -4.88
C ALA A 356 -2.54 39.90 -4.37
N GLY A 357 -1.72 38.99 -4.90
CA GLY A 357 -1.60 37.62 -4.46
C GLY A 357 -2.52 36.65 -5.17
N PHE A 358 -3.17 37.02 -6.29
CA PHE A 358 -3.90 36.06 -7.11
C PHE A 358 -2.95 34.98 -7.64
N THR A 359 -3.34 33.73 -7.43
CA THR A 359 -2.57 32.57 -7.88
C THR A 359 -2.72 32.39 -9.39
N PRO A 360 -1.75 31.76 -10.07
CA PRO A 360 -1.89 31.44 -11.49
C PRO A 360 -3.15 30.63 -11.83
N SER A 361 -3.67 29.81 -10.91
CA SER A 361 -4.95 29.10 -11.11
C SER A 361 -6.13 30.06 -11.12
N GLU A 362 -6.22 30.96 -10.16
CA GLU A 362 -7.29 31.99 -10.11
C GLU A 362 -7.21 32.88 -11.36
N MET A 363 -6.00 33.26 -11.78
CA MET A 363 -5.79 34.04 -13.00
C MET A 363 -6.21 33.27 -14.26
N ARG A 364 -5.95 31.95 -14.32
CA ARG A 364 -6.39 31.10 -15.43
C ARG A 364 -7.91 31.07 -15.54
N ASP A 365 -8.61 30.90 -14.43
CA ASP A 365 -10.08 30.94 -14.38
C ASP A 365 -10.61 32.35 -14.75
N GLY A 366 -9.79 33.37 -14.46
CA GLY A 366 -9.91 34.75 -14.96
C GLY A 366 -9.76 34.95 -16.48
N GLY A 367 -9.42 33.89 -17.22
CA GLY A 367 -9.15 33.96 -18.66
C GLY A 367 -7.81 34.62 -18.99
N TYR A 368 -6.85 34.67 -18.06
CA TYR A 368 -5.48 35.08 -18.38
C TYR A 368 -4.72 33.94 -19.05
N THR A 369 -3.93 34.27 -20.06
CA THR A 369 -3.11 33.31 -20.79
C THR A 369 -1.76 33.11 -20.09
N ALA A 370 -1.07 32.01 -20.43
CA ALA A 370 0.31 31.80 -19.97
C ALA A 370 1.25 32.94 -20.41
N THR A 371 0.97 33.60 -21.53
CA THR A 371 1.73 34.77 -22.02
C THR A 371 1.54 35.97 -21.11
N ASP A 372 0.30 36.25 -20.70
CA ASP A 372 -0.02 37.37 -19.80
C ASP A 372 0.70 37.21 -18.46
N LEU A 373 0.69 35.97 -17.93
CA LEU A 373 1.33 35.66 -16.65
C LEU A 373 2.85 35.58 -16.73
N LYS A 374 3.41 35.14 -17.86
CA LYS A 374 4.85 35.19 -18.10
C LYS A 374 5.37 36.62 -18.12
N ALA A 375 4.65 37.54 -18.75
CA ALA A 375 5.02 38.95 -18.85
C ALA A 375 5.15 39.63 -17.47
N VAL A 376 4.42 39.12 -16.47
CA VAL A 376 4.43 39.61 -15.07
C VAL A 376 5.30 38.77 -14.13
N GLY A 377 6.15 37.91 -14.71
CA GLY A 377 7.18 37.19 -13.98
C GLY A 377 6.76 35.83 -13.39
N CYS A 378 5.57 35.30 -13.71
CA CYS A 378 5.24 33.94 -13.32
C CYS A 378 6.15 32.93 -14.05
N THR A 379 6.77 32.05 -13.29
CA THR A 379 7.67 31.04 -13.85
C THR A 379 6.88 29.88 -14.46
N ALA A 380 7.51 29.08 -15.32
CA ALA A 380 6.91 27.86 -15.85
C ALA A 380 6.38 26.92 -14.74
N LYS A 381 7.00 26.91 -13.57
CA LYS A 381 6.59 26.12 -12.40
C LYS A 381 5.30 26.66 -11.79
N ASP A 382 5.20 27.98 -11.63
CA ASP A 382 4.00 28.63 -11.09
C ASP A 382 2.80 28.38 -12.01
N LEU A 383 3.01 28.51 -13.32
CA LEU A 383 1.96 28.26 -14.33
C LEU A 383 1.55 26.79 -14.37
N LYS A 384 2.50 25.85 -14.29
CA LYS A 384 2.17 24.43 -14.20
C LYS A 384 1.31 24.12 -12.98
N ASN A 385 1.66 24.66 -11.82
CA ASN A 385 0.87 24.50 -10.59
C ASN A 385 -0.51 25.15 -10.70
N GLY A 386 -0.62 26.22 -11.50
CA GLY A 386 -1.89 26.86 -11.87
C GLY A 386 -2.70 26.12 -12.94
N GLY A 387 -2.27 24.93 -13.38
CA GLY A 387 -3.01 24.12 -14.34
C GLY A 387 -2.78 24.48 -15.82
N TYR A 388 -1.81 25.35 -16.13
CA TYR A 388 -1.40 25.58 -17.51
C TYR A 388 -0.62 24.38 -18.06
N THR A 389 -0.93 24.03 -19.30
CA THR A 389 -0.39 22.90 -20.04
C THR A 389 0.93 23.24 -20.74
N GLY A 390 1.75 22.23 -21.04
CA GLY A 390 2.99 22.44 -21.79
C GLY A 390 2.76 23.11 -23.15
N THR A 391 1.61 22.84 -23.82
CA THR A 391 1.18 23.51 -25.06
C THR A 391 1.01 25.01 -24.88
N GLU A 392 0.33 25.43 -23.80
CA GLU A 392 0.10 26.85 -23.50
C GLU A 392 1.41 27.56 -23.15
N LEU A 393 2.28 26.89 -22.38
CA LEU A 393 3.60 27.44 -22.05
C LEU A 393 4.51 27.53 -23.28
N GLN A 394 4.46 26.55 -24.19
CA GLN A 394 5.21 26.64 -25.45
C GLN A 394 4.71 27.81 -26.30
N ALA A 395 3.39 28.02 -26.40
CA ALA A 395 2.81 29.16 -27.11
C ALA A 395 3.21 30.51 -26.47
N ALA A 396 3.35 30.55 -25.14
CA ALA A 396 3.92 31.68 -24.39
C ALA A 396 5.46 31.81 -24.53
N GLY A 397 6.09 30.97 -25.35
CA GLY A 397 7.51 31.04 -25.68
C GLY A 397 8.44 30.61 -24.56
N PHE A 398 7.99 29.81 -23.59
CA PHE A 398 8.92 29.13 -22.70
C PHE A 398 9.76 28.11 -23.48
N SER A 399 10.94 27.80 -22.98
CA SER A 399 11.85 26.82 -23.54
C SER A 399 11.64 25.43 -22.92
N ALA A 400 12.05 24.37 -23.63
CA ALA A 400 11.99 23.01 -23.10
C ALA A 400 12.77 22.84 -21.78
N ASP A 401 13.83 23.62 -21.57
CA ASP A 401 14.65 23.60 -20.35
C ASP A 401 13.89 24.18 -19.15
N GLU A 402 13.23 25.33 -19.33
CA GLU A 402 12.36 25.92 -18.31
C GLU A 402 11.21 24.99 -17.93
N LEU A 403 10.60 24.33 -18.92
CA LEU A 403 9.51 23.38 -18.64
C LEU A 403 10.04 22.11 -17.96
N LYS A 404 11.23 21.62 -18.33
CA LYS A 404 11.85 20.49 -17.63
C LYS A 404 12.14 20.85 -16.18
N ALA A 405 12.67 22.04 -15.91
CA ALA A 405 12.91 22.55 -14.56
C ALA A 405 11.61 22.73 -13.76
N ALA A 406 10.51 23.10 -14.43
CA ALA A 406 9.15 23.09 -13.88
C ALA A 406 8.57 21.67 -13.69
N GLY A 407 9.30 20.63 -14.10
CA GLY A 407 8.96 19.22 -13.90
C GLY A 407 8.07 18.61 -14.97
N PHE A 408 7.89 19.25 -16.14
CA PHE A 408 7.22 18.61 -17.27
C PHE A 408 8.05 17.43 -17.79
N LYS A 409 7.37 16.36 -18.18
CA LYS A 409 7.99 15.13 -18.70
C LYS A 409 8.10 15.20 -20.22
N GLY A 410 9.04 14.43 -20.79
CA GLY A 410 9.31 14.44 -22.23
C GLY A 410 8.07 14.19 -23.09
N LYS A 411 7.15 13.31 -22.65
CA LYS A 411 5.87 13.04 -23.35
C LYS A 411 4.94 14.26 -23.40
N GLU A 412 4.90 15.04 -22.32
CA GLU A 412 4.12 16.28 -22.25
C GLU A 412 4.72 17.34 -23.17
N LEU A 413 6.05 17.43 -23.22
CA LEU A 413 6.75 18.36 -24.12
C LEU A 413 6.64 17.94 -25.59
N LYS A 414 6.65 16.64 -25.89
CA LYS A 414 6.36 16.15 -27.24
C LYS A 414 4.96 16.56 -27.69
N LYS A 415 3.96 16.37 -26.82
CA LYS A 415 2.58 16.79 -27.09
C LYS A 415 2.46 18.31 -27.21
N ALA A 416 3.26 19.07 -26.46
CA ALA A 416 3.33 20.52 -26.57
C ALA A 416 3.79 20.99 -27.96
N GLY A 417 4.61 20.18 -28.63
CA GLY A 417 5.16 20.50 -29.95
C GLY A 417 6.67 20.74 -29.94
N TYR A 418 7.37 20.43 -28.84
CA TYR A 418 8.82 20.43 -28.85
C TYR A 418 9.35 19.25 -29.64
N ASN A 419 10.47 19.44 -30.32
CA ASN A 419 11.19 18.36 -31.00
C ASN A 419 12.28 17.74 -30.10
N SER A 420 12.77 16.57 -30.49
CA SER A 420 13.80 15.81 -29.78
C SER A 420 15.09 16.62 -29.56
N ARG A 421 15.47 17.53 -30.49
CA ARG A 421 16.62 18.43 -30.30
C ARG A 421 16.34 19.38 -29.13
N GLN A 422 15.22 20.08 -29.11
CA GLN A 422 14.89 20.99 -28.00
C GLN A 422 14.88 20.28 -26.64
N LEU A 423 14.42 19.03 -26.58
CA LEU A 423 14.50 18.24 -25.34
C LEU A 423 15.93 17.78 -25.03
N GLY A 424 16.71 17.32 -26.02
CA GLY A 424 18.12 16.98 -25.81
C GLY A 424 18.95 18.17 -25.32
N ILE A 425 18.64 19.36 -25.81
CA ILE A 425 19.20 20.65 -25.38
C ILE A 425 18.88 20.95 -23.91
N ALA A 426 17.64 20.68 -23.51
CA ALA A 426 17.20 20.73 -22.12
C ALA A 426 17.78 19.57 -21.27
N GLY A 427 18.64 18.72 -21.85
CA GLY A 427 19.30 17.62 -21.16
C GLY A 427 18.40 16.41 -20.90
N PHE A 428 17.33 16.18 -21.67
CA PHE A 428 16.68 14.87 -21.68
C PHE A 428 17.64 13.85 -22.30
N SER A 429 17.73 12.65 -21.72
CA SER A 429 18.54 11.55 -22.24
C SER A 429 17.85 10.79 -23.38
N ALA A 430 18.59 9.99 -24.14
CA ALA A 430 18.04 9.18 -25.23
C ALA A 430 16.92 8.23 -24.76
N SER A 431 17.06 7.63 -23.58
CA SER A 431 16.01 6.80 -22.98
C SER A 431 14.74 7.60 -22.70
N GLN A 432 14.87 8.79 -22.12
CA GLN A 432 13.73 9.67 -21.85
C GLN A 432 13.04 10.16 -23.14
N LEU A 433 13.80 10.35 -24.23
CA LEU A 433 13.24 10.65 -25.54
C LEU A 433 12.49 9.45 -26.13
N LYS A 434 13.05 8.23 -26.00
CA LYS A 434 12.37 7.01 -26.42
C LYS A 434 11.07 6.78 -25.66
N GLU A 435 11.09 6.94 -24.34
CA GLU A 435 9.90 6.87 -23.47
C GLU A 435 8.86 7.94 -23.79
N ALA A 436 9.31 9.14 -24.18
CA ALA A 436 8.45 10.21 -24.69
C ALA A 436 7.84 9.88 -26.06
N GLY A 437 8.30 8.79 -26.71
CA GLY A 437 7.81 8.28 -27.98
C GLY A 437 8.50 8.84 -29.20
N TYR A 438 9.68 9.47 -29.08
CA TYR A 438 10.50 9.84 -30.23
C TYR A 438 11.18 8.60 -30.82
N SER A 439 11.16 8.49 -32.15
CA SER A 439 11.92 7.52 -32.92
C SER A 439 13.41 7.90 -32.94
N ALA A 440 14.28 6.96 -33.29
CA ALA A 440 15.70 7.29 -33.50
C ALA A 440 15.86 8.24 -34.69
N LYS A 441 14.95 8.17 -35.68
CA LYS A 441 14.87 9.14 -36.77
C LYS A 441 14.56 10.53 -36.25
N ASP A 442 13.59 10.68 -35.35
CA ASP A 442 13.29 11.99 -34.76
C ASP A 442 14.52 12.57 -34.06
N VAL A 443 15.31 11.74 -33.37
CA VAL A 443 16.54 12.17 -32.69
C VAL A 443 17.64 12.54 -33.71
N LYS A 444 17.74 11.81 -34.82
CA LYS A 444 18.66 12.07 -35.93
C LYS A 444 18.33 13.36 -36.69
N ASP A 445 17.07 13.50 -37.11
CA ASP A 445 16.56 14.58 -37.97
C ASP A 445 16.53 15.94 -37.26
N ALA A 446 16.33 15.95 -35.94
CA ALA A 446 16.36 17.20 -35.18
C ALA A 446 17.77 17.84 -35.16
N GLY A 447 18.76 17.16 -35.73
CA GLY A 447 20.11 17.64 -35.94
C GLY A 447 20.91 17.46 -34.68
N PHE A 448 21.95 16.62 -34.79
CA PHE A 448 23.04 16.56 -33.84
C PHE A 448 23.54 17.99 -33.62
N ARG A 449 23.23 18.60 -32.47
CA ARG A 449 23.72 19.95 -32.14
C ARG A 449 25.22 19.95 -32.28
N ALA A 450 25.78 20.76 -33.19
CA ALA A 450 27.18 21.22 -33.34
C ALA A 450 28.37 20.24 -33.15
N ALA A 451 28.26 19.13 -32.42
CA ALA A 451 29.21 18.02 -32.24
C ALA A 451 28.59 16.77 -31.52
N SER A 452 27.32 16.41 -31.78
CA SER A 452 26.54 15.27 -31.20
C SER A 452 25.82 15.55 -29.87
N ALA A 453 24.47 15.54 -29.91
CA ALA A 453 23.64 15.51 -28.70
C ALA A 453 23.43 14.08 -28.19
N PHE A 454 23.47 13.11 -29.11
CA PHE A 454 23.57 11.69 -28.81
C PHE A 454 24.53 11.04 -29.81
N THR A 455 25.46 10.25 -29.33
CA THR A 455 26.22 9.30 -30.13
C THR A 455 25.34 8.08 -30.42
N LEU A 456 25.71 7.28 -31.44
CA LEU A 456 25.02 6.00 -31.66
C LEU A 456 25.08 5.11 -30.41
N SER A 457 26.20 5.16 -29.68
CA SER A 457 26.39 4.45 -28.41
C SER A 457 25.38 4.89 -27.35
N GLU A 458 25.09 6.20 -27.24
CA GLU A 458 24.07 6.72 -26.32
C GLU A 458 22.65 6.37 -26.73
N LEU A 459 22.34 6.34 -28.04
CA LEU A 459 21.05 5.84 -28.53
C LEU A 459 20.86 4.37 -28.14
N ARG A 460 21.90 3.55 -28.32
CA ARG A 460 21.87 2.13 -27.94
C ARG A 460 21.74 1.94 -26.43
N ALA A 461 22.48 2.71 -25.63
CA ALA A 461 22.34 2.73 -24.17
C ALA A 461 20.95 3.22 -23.72
N GLY A 462 20.34 4.12 -24.49
CA GLY A 462 18.96 4.57 -24.33
C GLY A 462 17.89 3.55 -24.73
N GLY A 463 18.29 2.36 -25.18
CA GLY A 463 17.42 1.25 -25.50
C GLY A 463 16.91 1.21 -26.94
N PHE A 464 17.40 2.07 -27.84
CA PHE A 464 17.12 1.93 -29.28
C PHE A 464 17.83 0.68 -29.81
N THR A 465 17.05 -0.28 -30.35
CA THR A 465 17.60 -1.50 -30.91
C THR A 465 18.23 -1.23 -32.27
N ILE A 466 19.15 -2.08 -32.73
CA ILE A 466 19.73 -1.93 -34.07
C ILE A 466 18.67 -2.07 -35.16
N LYS A 467 17.61 -2.84 -34.90
CA LYS A 467 16.44 -2.90 -35.76
C LYS A 467 15.71 -1.55 -35.81
N ASP A 468 15.45 -0.93 -34.66
CA ASP A 468 14.86 0.41 -34.58
C ASP A 468 15.70 1.40 -35.41
N LEU A 469 17.03 1.39 -35.21
CA LEU A 469 17.95 2.25 -35.93
C LEU A 469 17.92 2.02 -37.44
N LYS A 470 17.90 0.75 -37.88
CA LYS A 470 17.78 0.40 -39.31
C LYS A 470 16.47 0.89 -39.92
N ASP A 471 15.36 0.61 -39.25
CA ASP A 471 14.01 1.00 -39.70
C ASP A 471 13.86 2.53 -39.73
N ASP A 472 14.55 3.23 -38.83
CA ASP A 472 14.63 4.69 -38.74
C ASP A 472 15.68 5.33 -39.68
N GLY A 473 16.28 4.55 -40.58
CA GLY A 473 17.14 5.06 -41.66
C GLY A 473 18.61 5.29 -41.27
N PHE A 474 19.11 4.64 -40.23
CA PHE A 474 20.55 4.53 -40.01
C PHE A 474 21.16 3.56 -41.02
N SER A 475 22.16 4.04 -41.75
CA SER A 475 22.90 3.24 -42.72
C SER A 475 23.79 2.22 -42.02
N LEU A 476 24.08 1.11 -42.69
CA LEU A 476 24.97 0.08 -42.16
C LEU A 476 26.37 0.61 -41.84
N LYS A 477 26.86 1.62 -42.58
CA LYS A 477 28.13 2.29 -42.31
C LYS A 477 28.10 3.05 -40.98
N GLU A 478 27.05 3.83 -40.73
CA GLU A 478 26.85 4.53 -39.45
C GLU A 478 26.78 3.55 -38.27
N LEU A 479 26.08 2.42 -38.45
CA LEU A 479 25.99 1.38 -37.43
C LEU A 479 27.36 0.74 -37.11
N LYS A 480 28.18 0.50 -38.14
CA LYS A 480 29.54 -0.01 -37.96
C LYS A 480 30.44 1.00 -37.24
N GLU A 481 30.43 2.26 -37.66
CA GLU A 481 31.23 3.33 -37.04
C GLU A 481 30.81 3.56 -35.57
N GLY A 482 29.55 3.34 -35.24
CA GLY A 482 29.06 3.33 -33.86
C GLY A 482 29.29 2.04 -33.08
N GLY A 483 30.15 1.14 -33.59
CA GLY A 483 30.65 -0.03 -32.85
C GLY A 483 29.72 -1.24 -32.82
N CYS A 484 28.72 -1.33 -33.71
CA CYS A 484 27.91 -2.54 -33.84
C CYS A 484 28.76 -3.71 -34.36
N SER A 485 28.69 -4.85 -33.69
CA SER A 485 29.37 -6.07 -34.11
C SER A 485 28.60 -6.81 -35.21
N ALA A 486 29.27 -7.71 -35.93
CA ALA A 486 28.65 -8.48 -37.00
C ALA A 486 27.49 -9.38 -36.51
N SER A 487 27.56 -9.90 -35.27
CA SER A 487 26.49 -10.73 -34.68
C SER A 487 25.22 -9.93 -34.43
N GLU A 488 25.37 -8.73 -33.87
CA GLU A 488 24.26 -7.81 -33.58
C GLU A 488 23.57 -7.32 -34.87
N LEU A 489 24.38 -7.03 -35.90
CA LEU A 489 23.87 -6.63 -37.21
C LEU A 489 23.18 -7.82 -37.91
N ARG A 490 23.72 -9.03 -37.82
CA ARG A 490 23.07 -10.25 -38.32
C ARG A 490 21.71 -10.48 -37.65
N GLY A 491 21.63 -10.34 -36.33
CA GLY A 491 20.37 -10.43 -35.57
C GLY A 491 19.32 -9.40 -36.00
N SER A 492 19.75 -8.30 -36.63
CA SER A 492 18.90 -7.24 -37.17
C SER A 492 18.59 -7.40 -38.66
N GLY A 493 18.92 -8.56 -39.23
CA GLY A 493 18.61 -8.94 -40.61
C GLY A 493 19.56 -8.36 -41.66
N PHE A 494 20.79 -7.99 -41.30
CA PHE A 494 21.84 -7.72 -42.29
C PHE A 494 22.49 -9.03 -42.74
N SER A 495 22.69 -9.17 -44.04
CA SER A 495 23.34 -10.31 -44.68
C SER A 495 24.87 -10.19 -44.62
N ALA A 496 25.58 -11.32 -44.69
CA ALA A 496 27.05 -11.32 -44.75
C ALA A 496 27.59 -10.49 -45.92
N LYS A 497 26.89 -10.42 -47.06
CA LYS A 497 27.28 -9.62 -48.23
C LYS A 497 27.22 -8.12 -47.93
N GLU A 498 26.19 -7.67 -47.21
CA GLU A 498 26.06 -6.27 -46.78
C GLU A 498 27.13 -5.92 -45.74
N LEU A 499 27.41 -6.82 -44.79
CA LEU A 499 28.48 -6.60 -43.81
C LEU A 499 29.86 -6.53 -44.48
N GLN A 500 30.12 -7.40 -45.46
CA GLN A 500 31.35 -7.37 -46.23
C GLN A 500 31.52 -6.05 -47.00
N SER A 501 30.44 -5.50 -47.59
CA SER A 501 30.53 -4.26 -48.38
C SER A 501 30.90 -3.04 -47.55
N VAL A 502 30.62 -3.06 -46.23
CA VAL A 502 31.09 -2.02 -45.29
C VAL A 502 32.40 -2.39 -44.59
N GLY A 503 33.09 -3.45 -45.01
CA GLY A 503 34.42 -3.82 -44.56
C GLY A 503 34.47 -4.65 -43.28
N PHE A 504 33.45 -5.47 -42.98
CA PHE A 504 33.62 -6.56 -42.02
C PHE A 504 34.44 -7.69 -42.68
N GLY A 505 35.61 -7.98 -42.10
CA GLY A 505 36.44 -9.11 -42.51
C GLY A 505 35.86 -10.47 -42.10
N ILE A 506 36.41 -11.55 -42.62
CA ILE A 506 35.91 -12.92 -42.42
C ILE A 506 35.91 -13.34 -40.96
N SER A 507 36.92 -12.96 -40.18
CA SER A 507 36.97 -13.20 -38.74
C SER A 507 35.75 -12.60 -38.04
N HIS A 508 35.41 -11.34 -38.36
CA HIS A 508 34.22 -10.70 -37.81
C HIS A 508 32.93 -11.40 -38.25
N LEU A 509 32.84 -11.86 -39.51
CA LEU A 509 31.66 -12.60 -39.98
C LEU A 509 31.54 -13.97 -39.27
N ARG A 510 32.67 -14.62 -39.01
CA ARG A 510 32.72 -15.86 -38.22
C ARG A 510 32.23 -15.63 -36.79
N ASP A 511 32.76 -14.62 -36.12
CA ASP A 511 32.32 -14.22 -34.77
C ASP A 511 30.85 -13.75 -34.78
N GLY A 512 30.39 -13.23 -35.91
CA GLY A 512 29.00 -12.91 -36.21
C GLY A 512 28.06 -14.12 -36.34
N GLY A 513 28.60 -15.33 -36.32
CA GLY A 513 27.84 -16.58 -36.44
C GLY A 513 27.45 -16.93 -37.88
N PHE A 514 28.10 -16.35 -38.89
CA PHE A 514 27.92 -16.80 -40.27
C PHE A 514 28.64 -18.13 -40.48
N SER A 515 27.95 -19.08 -41.10
CA SER A 515 28.48 -20.40 -41.44
C SER A 515 29.35 -20.36 -42.70
N ALA A 516 30.24 -21.34 -42.84
CA ALA A 516 31.02 -21.53 -44.07
C ALA A 516 30.13 -21.67 -45.31
N ALA A 517 28.94 -22.27 -45.19
CA ALA A 517 27.96 -22.39 -46.26
C ALA A 517 27.42 -21.02 -46.72
N GLU A 518 27.06 -20.16 -45.77
CA GLU A 518 26.56 -18.80 -46.07
C GLU A 518 27.64 -17.96 -46.75
N LEU A 519 28.88 -18.03 -46.25
CA LEU A 519 30.00 -17.31 -46.83
C LEU A 519 30.39 -17.83 -48.22
N ARG A 520 30.31 -19.15 -48.45
CA ARG A 520 30.52 -19.74 -49.78
C ARG A 520 29.50 -19.23 -50.80
N LYS A 521 28.22 -19.13 -50.42
CA LYS A 521 27.15 -18.63 -51.31
C LYS A 521 27.39 -17.19 -51.79
N ILE A 522 28.13 -16.39 -51.02
CA ILE A 522 28.46 -15.01 -51.39
C ILE A 522 29.86 -14.87 -52.00
N GLY A 523 30.55 -15.98 -52.29
CA GLY A 523 31.77 -16.03 -53.09
C GLY A 523 33.09 -16.18 -52.33
N PHE A 524 33.07 -16.37 -51.00
CA PHE A 524 34.30 -16.61 -50.25
C PHE A 524 34.91 -17.96 -50.61
N GLN A 525 36.23 -17.97 -50.82
CA GLN A 525 36.98 -19.17 -51.13
C GLN A 525 37.38 -19.89 -49.84
N VAL A 526 37.63 -21.19 -49.95
CA VAL A 526 38.04 -22.05 -48.81
C VAL A 526 39.31 -21.54 -48.12
N LEU A 527 40.25 -20.95 -48.89
CA LEU A 527 41.47 -20.34 -48.34
C LEU A 527 41.14 -19.14 -47.45
N ASP A 528 40.24 -18.27 -47.90
CA ASP A 528 39.84 -17.08 -47.15
C ASP A 528 39.16 -17.47 -45.84
N LEU A 529 38.30 -18.49 -45.89
CA LEU A 529 37.64 -19.03 -44.69
C LEU A 529 38.64 -19.66 -43.72
N ARG A 530 39.64 -20.39 -44.22
CA ARG A 530 40.72 -20.92 -43.37
C ARG A 530 41.48 -19.78 -42.68
N GLN A 531 41.84 -18.73 -43.40
CA GLN A 531 42.51 -17.54 -42.82
C GLN A 531 41.61 -16.81 -41.81
N GLY A 532 40.29 -16.86 -42.02
CA GLY A 532 39.28 -16.37 -41.06
C GLY A 532 39.03 -17.30 -39.86
N GLY A 533 39.74 -18.42 -39.75
CA GLY A 533 39.66 -19.33 -38.60
C GLY A 533 38.60 -20.43 -38.70
N TYR A 534 38.00 -20.66 -39.88
CA TYR A 534 37.10 -21.80 -40.07
C TYR A 534 37.87 -23.12 -40.06
N THR A 535 37.37 -24.06 -39.26
CA THR A 535 37.89 -25.42 -39.12
C THR A 535 37.47 -26.30 -40.30
N VAL A 536 38.20 -27.38 -40.53
CA VAL A 536 37.84 -28.39 -41.54
C VAL A 536 36.41 -28.92 -41.35
N ALA A 537 35.98 -29.13 -40.10
CA ALA A 537 34.63 -29.62 -39.81
C ALA A 537 33.56 -28.62 -40.29
N GLU A 538 33.76 -27.32 -39.98
CA GLU A 538 32.85 -26.25 -40.43
C GLU A 538 32.86 -26.12 -41.96
N LEU A 539 34.03 -26.20 -42.61
CA LEU A 539 34.16 -26.16 -44.07
C LEU A 539 33.47 -27.35 -44.74
N ARG A 540 33.62 -28.56 -44.20
CA ARG A 540 32.91 -29.75 -44.66
C ARG A 540 31.40 -29.58 -44.57
N THR A 541 30.89 -29.07 -43.45
CA THR A 541 29.46 -28.76 -43.31
C THR A 541 29.01 -27.63 -44.24
N GLY A 542 29.94 -26.73 -44.60
CA GLY A 542 29.79 -25.70 -45.63
C GLY A 542 29.72 -26.23 -47.06
N GLY A 543 29.89 -27.55 -47.24
CA GLY A 543 29.87 -28.24 -48.52
C GLY A 543 31.19 -28.18 -49.28
N PHE A 544 32.28 -27.66 -48.70
CA PHE A 544 33.58 -27.66 -49.36
C PHE A 544 34.10 -29.09 -49.51
N SER A 545 34.61 -29.41 -50.69
CA SER A 545 35.13 -30.73 -51.03
C SER A 545 36.51 -30.95 -50.39
N VAL A 546 36.89 -32.22 -50.26
CA VAL A 546 38.25 -32.61 -49.82
C VAL A 546 39.31 -32.01 -50.75
N ASP A 547 39.03 -31.97 -52.06
CA ASP A 547 39.92 -31.41 -53.07
C ASP A 547 40.12 -29.90 -52.86
N GLU A 548 39.04 -29.14 -52.67
CA GLU A 548 39.09 -27.71 -52.36
C GLU A 548 39.89 -27.45 -51.07
N MET A 549 39.63 -28.22 -50.00
CA MET A 549 40.32 -28.04 -48.72
C MET A 549 41.81 -28.38 -48.80
N LYS A 550 42.18 -29.46 -49.50
CA LYS A 550 43.58 -29.89 -49.62
C LYS A 550 44.36 -29.01 -50.58
N ASN A 551 43.88 -28.86 -51.82
CA ASN A 551 44.64 -28.25 -52.90
C ASN A 551 44.55 -26.72 -52.88
N SER A 552 43.41 -26.14 -52.50
CA SER A 552 43.21 -24.69 -52.50
C SER A 552 43.45 -24.03 -51.15
N ALA A 553 43.23 -24.75 -50.04
CA ALA A 553 43.46 -24.23 -48.68
C ALA A 553 44.66 -24.85 -47.94
N GLY A 554 45.30 -25.88 -48.51
CA GLY A 554 46.51 -26.47 -47.94
C GLY A 554 46.28 -27.32 -46.68
N PHE A 555 45.06 -27.82 -46.44
CA PHE A 555 44.82 -28.75 -45.34
C PHE A 555 45.47 -30.11 -45.61
N THR A 556 46.13 -30.65 -44.59
CA THR A 556 46.72 -31.99 -44.66
C THR A 556 45.65 -33.07 -44.48
N VAL A 557 45.94 -34.31 -44.88
CA VAL A 557 45.02 -35.44 -44.65
C VAL A 557 44.80 -35.70 -43.15
N ARG A 558 45.75 -35.33 -42.29
CA ARG A 558 45.57 -35.33 -40.82
C ARG A 558 44.54 -34.30 -40.39
N ASP A 559 44.59 -33.08 -40.93
CA ASP A 559 43.58 -32.05 -40.66
C ASP A 559 42.20 -32.49 -41.14
N LEU A 560 42.13 -33.14 -42.32
CA LEU A 560 40.89 -33.72 -42.85
C LEU A 560 40.32 -34.80 -41.91
N LYS A 561 41.16 -35.72 -41.44
CA LYS A 561 40.78 -36.75 -40.47
C LYS A 561 40.29 -36.12 -39.16
N ALA A 562 41.00 -35.14 -38.62
CA ALA A 562 40.61 -34.42 -37.41
C ALA A 562 39.29 -33.64 -37.59
N GLY A 563 39.02 -33.12 -38.79
CA GLY A 563 37.73 -32.53 -39.19
C GLY A 563 36.60 -33.54 -39.42
N GLY A 564 36.87 -34.83 -39.18
CA GLY A 564 35.89 -35.92 -39.20
C GLY A 564 35.77 -36.65 -40.53
N PHE A 565 36.66 -36.43 -41.51
CA PHE A 565 36.66 -37.26 -42.71
C PHE A 565 37.13 -38.69 -42.40
N THR A 566 36.32 -39.66 -42.81
CA THR A 566 36.64 -41.08 -42.67
C THR A 566 37.53 -41.57 -43.81
N ALA A 567 38.21 -42.70 -43.64
CA ALA A 567 38.97 -43.34 -44.71
C ALA A 567 38.12 -43.56 -45.98
N LEU A 568 36.82 -43.86 -45.82
CA LEU A 568 35.88 -44.04 -46.94
C LEU A 568 35.67 -42.73 -47.71
N GLY A 569 35.43 -41.63 -46.98
CA GLY A 569 35.25 -40.32 -47.60
C GLY A 569 36.51 -39.80 -48.29
N LEU A 570 37.68 -40.05 -47.70
CA LEU A 570 38.97 -39.69 -48.27
C LEU A 570 39.30 -40.52 -49.52
N ARG A 571 38.95 -41.81 -49.53
CA ARG A 571 39.06 -42.67 -50.72
C ARG A 571 38.11 -42.23 -51.83
N ALA A 572 36.86 -41.91 -51.49
CA ALA A 572 35.89 -41.39 -52.46
C ALA A 572 36.35 -40.05 -53.07
N ALA A 573 37.15 -39.27 -52.34
CA ALA A 573 37.82 -38.08 -52.83
C ALA A 573 39.09 -38.36 -53.66
N GLY A 574 39.41 -39.62 -53.95
CA GLY A 574 40.52 -40.01 -54.82
C GLY A 574 41.90 -40.03 -54.15
N LEU A 575 41.98 -39.96 -52.81
CA LEU A 575 43.28 -39.96 -52.13
C LEU A 575 43.93 -41.36 -52.13
N PRO A 576 45.25 -41.48 -52.34
CA PRO A 576 45.93 -42.76 -52.36
C PRO A 576 46.18 -43.29 -50.94
N ALA A 577 46.31 -44.61 -50.79
CA ALA A 577 46.57 -45.27 -49.50
C ALA A 577 47.84 -44.76 -48.79
N SER A 578 48.86 -44.28 -49.53
CA SER A 578 50.09 -43.71 -48.97
C SER A 578 49.84 -42.44 -48.16
N GLU A 579 48.93 -41.56 -48.63
CA GLU A 579 48.59 -40.34 -47.92
C GLU A 579 47.72 -40.61 -46.70
N LEU A 580 46.80 -41.59 -46.78
CA LEU A 580 46.02 -42.01 -45.63
C LEU A 580 46.91 -42.69 -44.58
N LYS A 581 47.92 -43.46 -45.00
CA LYS A 581 48.94 -43.99 -44.09
C LYS A 581 49.69 -42.87 -43.36
N ALA A 582 50.11 -41.83 -44.07
CA ALA A 582 50.77 -40.67 -43.46
C ALA A 582 49.85 -39.93 -42.45
N ALA A 583 48.53 -40.04 -42.61
CA ALA A 583 47.52 -39.59 -41.65
C ALA A 583 47.12 -40.64 -40.60
N ASP A 584 47.97 -41.65 -40.39
CA ASP A 584 47.84 -42.65 -39.33
C ASP A 584 46.57 -43.50 -39.46
N PHE A 585 46.07 -43.73 -40.68
CA PHE A 585 45.09 -44.80 -40.93
C PHE A 585 45.79 -46.15 -40.92
N THR A 586 45.17 -47.15 -40.32
CA THR A 586 45.73 -48.51 -40.28
C THR A 586 45.42 -49.26 -41.58
N ALA A 587 46.19 -50.30 -41.88
CA ALA A 587 45.89 -51.17 -43.03
C ALA A 587 44.49 -51.79 -42.92
N THR A 588 43.99 -52.01 -41.71
CA THR A 588 42.63 -52.50 -41.43
C THR A 588 41.58 -51.49 -41.87
N ASP A 589 41.76 -50.22 -41.49
CA ASP A 589 40.85 -49.13 -41.88
C ASP A 589 40.77 -49.01 -43.40
N LEU A 590 41.92 -49.09 -44.07
CA LEU A 590 42.00 -48.96 -45.52
C LEU A 590 41.44 -50.18 -46.26
N ARG A 591 41.69 -51.39 -45.75
CA ARG A 591 41.08 -52.61 -46.29
C ARG A 591 39.56 -52.54 -46.19
N ALA A 592 39.02 -52.10 -45.05
CA ALA A 592 37.58 -52.02 -44.82
C ALA A 592 36.86 -51.09 -45.81
N VAL A 593 37.57 -50.09 -46.36
CA VAL A 593 37.02 -49.14 -47.34
C VAL A 593 37.40 -49.48 -48.78
N GLY A 594 38.03 -50.63 -49.01
CA GLY A 594 38.25 -51.19 -50.34
C GLY A 594 39.59 -50.85 -50.98
N TYR A 595 40.63 -50.49 -50.21
CA TYR A 595 42.00 -50.54 -50.73
C TYR A 595 42.48 -51.98 -50.81
N SER A 596 43.03 -52.33 -51.96
CA SER A 596 43.59 -53.64 -52.26
C SER A 596 44.92 -53.89 -51.53
N LEU A 597 45.29 -55.15 -51.37
CA LEU A 597 46.60 -55.52 -50.80
C LEU A 597 47.77 -54.89 -51.56
N ALA A 598 47.68 -54.77 -52.89
CA ALA A 598 48.70 -54.16 -53.73
C ALA A 598 48.85 -52.66 -53.42
N GLU A 599 47.75 -51.93 -53.27
CA GLU A 599 47.75 -50.51 -52.91
C GLU A 599 48.29 -50.28 -51.49
N LEU A 600 48.00 -51.18 -50.55
CA LEU A 600 48.55 -51.09 -49.20
C LEU A 600 50.05 -51.38 -49.17
N ARG A 601 50.51 -52.34 -49.99
CA ARG A 601 51.94 -52.62 -50.16
C ARG A 601 52.68 -51.44 -50.78
N SER A 602 52.13 -50.85 -51.85
CA SER A 602 52.74 -49.68 -52.49
C SER A 602 52.70 -48.44 -51.59
N ALA A 603 51.69 -48.32 -50.72
CA ALA A 603 51.64 -47.34 -49.63
C ALA A 603 52.66 -47.59 -48.50
N GLY A 604 53.37 -48.72 -48.55
CA GLY A 604 54.45 -49.06 -47.63
C GLY A 604 53.98 -49.75 -46.34
N TYR A 605 52.77 -50.29 -46.26
CA TYR A 605 52.37 -51.10 -45.09
C TYR A 605 53.19 -52.39 -45.00
N MET A 606 53.69 -52.66 -43.80
CA MET A 606 54.55 -53.80 -43.50
C MET A 606 53.73 -55.09 -43.43
N ALA A 607 54.38 -56.24 -43.64
CA ALA A 607 53.69 -57.53 -43.63
C ALA A 607 52.96 -57.83 -42.32
N LYS A 608 53.51 -57.36 -41.19
CA LYS A 608 52.85 -57.46 -39.87
C LYS A 608 51.56 -56.65 -39.80
N GLU A 609 51.54 -55.44 -40.36
CA GLU A 609 50.35 -54.58 -40.40
C GLU A 609 49.26 -55.16 -41.31
N LEU A 610 49.68 -55.74 -42.43
CA LEU A 610 48.76 -56.40 -43.36
C LEU A 610 48.19 -57.71 -42.77
N LYS A 611 48.99 -58.47 -42.03
CA LYS A 611 48.47 -59.61 -41.26
C LYS A 611 47.48 -59.14 -40.20
N ALA A 612 47.75 -58.05 -39.48
CA ALA A 612 46.80 -57.48 -38.51
C ALA A 612 45.49 -57.03 -39.19
N ALA A 613 45.57 -56.55 -40.44
CA ALA A 613 44.44 -56.29 -41.32
C ALA A 613 43.79 -57.57 -41.90
N GLN A 614 44.12 -58.75 -41.37
CA GLN A 614 43.55 -60.06 -41.70
C GLN A 614 43.87 -60.58 -43.11
N PHE A 615 44.93 -60.10 -43.77
CA PHE A 615 45.38 -60.72 -45.03
C PHE A 615 45.99 -62.08 -44.74
N THR A 616 45.62 -63.08 -45.53
CA THR A 616 46.05 -64.47 -45.39
C THR A 616 47.51 -64.65 -45.83
N ALA A 617 48.13 -65.75 -45.39
CA ALA A 617 49.48 -66.12 -45.84
C ALA A 617 49.57 -66.26 -47.37
N GLY A 618 48.52 -66.78 -48.01
CA GLY A 618 48.44 -66.93 -49.47
C GLY A 618 48.42 -65.59 -50.20
N GLU A 619 47.56 -64.66 -49.75
CA GLU A 619 47.48 -63.31 -50.33
C GLU A 619 48.80 -62.55 -50.17
N LEU A 620 49.43 -62.63 -48.99
CA LEU A 620 50.71 -61.97 -48.74
C LEU A 620 51.85 -62.59 -49.55
N LYS A 621 51.88 -63.91 -49.70
CA LYS A 621 52.84 -64.59 -50.56
C LYS A 621 52.68 -64.18 -52.03
N ALA A 622 51.44 -64.13 -52.52
CA ALA A 622 51.14 -63.67 -53.88
C ALA A 622 51.54 -62.20 -54.10
N ALA A 623 51.48 -61.39 -53.04
CA ALA A 623 51.98 -60.01 -53.01
C ALA A 623 53.51 -59.91 -52.81
N GLY A 624 54.26 -61.00 -52.92
CA GLY A 624 55.73 -61.02 -52.91
C GLY A 624 56.39 -61.17 -51.53
N VAL A 625 55.64 -61.49 -50.48
CA VAL A 625 56.21 -61.69 -49.14
C VAL A 625 56.91 -63.04 -49.06
N SER A 626 58.16 -63.03 -48.63
CA SER A 626 58.94 -64.27 -48.47
C SER A 626 58.36 -65.19 -47.39
N VAL A 627 58.48 -66.50 -47.57
CA VAL A 627 58.01 -67.51 -46.58
C VAL A 627 58.68 -67.31 -45.21
N LYS A 628 59.95 -66.88 -45.21
CA LYS A 628 60.69 -66.52 -43.99
C LYS A 628 60.03 -65.34 -43.27
N GLU A 629 59.70 -64.28 -44.00
CA GLU A 629 59.01 -63.12 -43.42
C GLU A 629 57.61 -63.49 -42.92
N LEU A 630 56.83 -64.28 -43.68
CA LEU A 630 55.52 -64.77 -43.24
C LEU A 630 55.61 -65.56 -41.93
N ARG A 631 56.65 -66.40 -41.76
CA ARG A 631 56.94 -67.06 -40.49
C ARG A 631 57.26 -66.05 -39.39
N THR A 632 58.12 -65.05 -39.64
CA THR A 632 58.49 -64.05 -38.61
C THR A 632 57.31 -63.23 -38.12
N ILE A 633 56.33 -62.94 -38.97
CA ILE A 633 55.07 -62.28 -38.56
C ILE A 633 54.05 -63.25 -37.94
N GLY A 634 54.45 -64.51 -37.74
CA GLY A 634 53.75 -65.51 -36.92
C GLY A 634 52.76 -66.38 -37.68
N PHE A 635 52.86 -66.53 -39.01
CA PHE A 635 52.10 -67.59 -39.69
C PHE A 635 52.69 -68.96 -39.33
N SER A 636 51.81 -69.92 -39.04
CA SER A 636 52.18 -71.28 -38.71
C SER A 636 52.68 -72.05 -39.94
N ALA A 637 53.39 -73.15 -39.73
CA ALA A 637 53.78 -74.04 -40.83
C ALA A 637 52.56 -74.56 -41.61
N LEU A 638 51.43 -74.78 -40.92
CA LEU A 638 50.17 -75.19 -41.52
C LEU A 638 49.60 -74.08 -42.41
N ASP A 639 49.55 -72.83 -41.93
CA ASP A 639 49.04 -71.69 -42.70
C ASP A 639 49.84 -71.52 -44.01
N LEU A 640 51.16 -71.70 -43.93
CA LEU A 640 52.05 -71.59 -45.08
C LEU A 640 51.94 -72.77 -46.04
N ARG A 641 51.73 -73.98 -45.51
CA ARG A 641 51.47 -75.18 -46.31
C ARG A 641 50.14 -75.05 -47.06
N GLN A 642 49.09 -74.58 -46.39
CA GLN A 642 47.79 -74.27 -47.01
C GLN A 642 47.88 -73.12 -48.02
N ALA A 643 48.78 -72.15 -47.81
CA ALA A 643 49.15 -71.14 -48.79
C ALA A 643 50.02 -71.65 -49.95
N GLY A 644 50.15 -72.97 -50.10
CA GLY A 644 50.87 -73.63 -51.19
C GLY A 644 52.39 -73.48 -51.12
N CYS A 645 53.00 -73.27 -49.94
CA CYS A 645 54.45 -73.31 -49.79
C CYS A 645 54.98 -74.75 -49.88
N SER A 646 56.06 -74.96 -50.63
CA SER A 646 56.75 -76.24 -50.69
C SER A 646 57.38 -76.60 -49.33
N VAL A 647 57.56 -77.90 -49.06
CA VAL A 647 58.21 -78.37 -47.82
C VAL A 647 59.64 -77.82 -47.73
N GLU A 648 60.36 -77.78 -48.84
CA GLU A 648 61.67 -77.15 -48.94
C GLU A 648 61.64 -75.67 -48.51
N ALA A 649 60.67 -74.89 -48.97
CA ALA A 649 60.54 -73.48 -48.57
C ALA A 649 60.23 -73.32 -47.07
N LEU A 650 59.49 -74.27 -46.46
CA LEU A 650 59.23 -74.28 -45.03
C LEU A 650 60.49 -74.65 -44.23
N ILE A 651 61.28 -75.62 -44.69
CA ILE A 651 62.57 -76.00 -44.09
C ILE A 651 63.52 -74.80 -44.16
N ASN A 652 63.66 -74.17 -45.33
CA ASN A 652 64.50 -72.99 -45.53
C ASN A 652 64.02 -71.76 -44.74
N ALA A 653 62.71 -71.66 -44.49
CA ALA A 653 62.16 -70.65 -43.58
C ALA A 653 62.47 -70.96 -42.11
N GLY A 654 62.99 -72.15 -41.78
CA GLY A 654 63.44 -72.57 -40.46
C GLY A 654 62.41 -73.32 -39.62
N PHE A 655 61.41 -73.96 -40.25
CA PHE A 655 60.51 -74.88 -39.54
C PHE A 655 61.20 -76.22 -39.26
N LYS A 656 61.07 -76.71 -38.02
CA LYS A 656 61.64 -77.99 -37.61
C LYS A 656 60.88 -79.16 -38.26
N LEU A 657 61.58 -80.22 -38.62
CA LEU A 657 61.00 -81.43 -39.23
C LEU A 657 59.87 -82.06 -38.40
N LYS A 658 59.98 -82.06 -37.06
CA LYS A 658 58.91 -82.51 -36.15
C LYS A 658 57.61 -81.70 -36.33
N VAL A 659 57.72 -80.39 -36.57
CA VAL A 659 56.57 -79.52 -36.83
C VAL A 659 55.97 -79.83 -38.19
N LEU A 660 56.82 -80.06 -39.21
CA LEU A 660 56.38 -80.43 -40.56
C LEU A 660 55.66 -81.78 -40.58
N LYS A 661 56.16 -82.77 -39.83
CA LYS A 661 55.46 -84.05 -39.63
C LYS A 661 54.09 -83.87 -38.96
N ALA A 662 54.02 -83.05 -37.92
CA ALA A 662 52.76 -82.80 -37.19
C ALA A 662 51.67 -82.14 -38.05
N ILE A 663 52.05 -81.41 -39.11
CA ILE A 663 51.10 -80.82 -40.07
C ILE A 663 50.83 -81.73 -41.28
N GLY A 664 51.22 -83.01 -41.21
CA GLY A 664 50.89 -84.03 -42.20
C GLY A 664 51.92 -84.24 -43.30
N CYS A 665 53.15 -83.70 -43.20
CA CYS A 665 54.20 -84.04 -44.15
C CYS A 665 54.61 -85.52 -44.00
N ILE A 666 54.70 -86.24 -45.11
CA ILE A 666 55.12 -87.64 -45.15
C ILE A 666 56.58 -87.77 -45.59
N ALA A 667 57.18 -88.95 -45.44
CA ALA A 667 58.57 -89.19 -45.85
C ALA A 667 58.88 -88.75 -47.30
N ALA A 668 57.90 -88.90 -48.20
CA ALA A 668 58.02 -88.50 -49.60
C ALA A 668 58.21 -86.98 -49.78
N ASP A 669 57.58 -86.16 -48.91
CA ASP A 669 57.71 -84.70 -48.96
C ASP A 669 59.14 -84.22 -48.66
N PHE A 670 59.92 -85.02 -47.93
CA PHE A 670 61.31 -84.70 -47.57
C PHE A 670 62.30 -85.28 -48.58
N ARG A 671 61.89 -86.23 -49.42
CA ARG A 671 62.75 -86.77 -50.47
C ARG A 671 63.01 -85.67 -51.50
N GLY A 672 64.28 -85.43 -51.81
CA GLY A 672 64.71 -84.30 -52.65
C GLY A 672 64.93 -82.98 -51.91
N CYS A 673 64.57 -82.87 -50.62
CA CYS A 673 64.87 -81.70 -49.79
C CYS A 673 66.23 -81.79 -49.08
N GLY A 674 67.07 -82.80 -49.40
CA GLY A 674 68.38 -83.01 -48.79
C GLY A 674 68.36 -83.42 -47.30
N VAL A 675 67.21 -83.89 -46.80
CA VAL A 675 67.07 -84.32 -45.40
C VAL A 675 67.65 -85.72 -45.22
N LEU A 676 68.49 -85.91 -44.20
CA LEU A 676 69.14 -87.19 -43.96
C LEU A 676 68.19 -88.18 -43.26
N ALA A 677 68.42 -89.48 -43.49
CA ALA A 677 67.64 -90.55 -42.86
C ALA A 677 67.68 -90.49 -41.32
N ILE A 678 68.80 -90.02 -40.73
CA ILE A 678 68.93 -89.84 -39.28
C ILE A 678 67.93 -88.81 -38.74
N ASP A 679 67.77 -87.68 -39.42
CA ASP A 679 66.88 -86.60 -39.00
C ASP A 679 65.41 -87.02 -39.10
N LEU A 680 65.07 -87.80 -40.13
CA LEU A 680 63.74 -88.38 -40.29
C LEU A 680 63.46 -89.45 -39.22
N ARG A 681 64.44 -90.30 -38.91
CA ARG A 681 64.32 -91.28 -37.82
C ARG A 681 64.08 -90.61 -36.48
N GLU A 682 64.82 -89.55 -36.15
CA GLU A 682 64.64 -88.78 -34.91
C GLU A 682 63.28 -88.05 -34.84
N CYS A 683 62.64 -87.84 -35.99
CA CYS A 683 61.27 -87.37 -36.09
C CYS A 683 60.24 -88.53 -36.10
N GLY A 684 60.68 -89.76 -35.91
CA GLY A 684 59.86 -90.96 -35.78
C GLY A 684 59.36 -91.55 -37.10
N TYR A 685 60.01 -91.27 -38.24
CA TYR A 685 59.76 -92.04 -39.46
C TYR A 685 60.38 -93.43 -39.33
N SER A 686 59.69 -94.45 -39.83
CA SER A 686 60.12 -95.84 -39.81
C SER A 686 61.01 -96.18 -41.00
N ALA A 687 61.81 -97.25 -40.89
CA ALA A 687 62.60 -97.75 -42.01
C ALA A 687 61.71 -98.13 -43.22
N ALA A 688 60.47 -98.58 -42.97
CA ALA A 688 59.52 -98.95 -44.02
C ALA A 688 59.06 -97.71 -44.81
N GLU A 689 58.71 -96.63 -44.12
CA GLU A 689 58.30 -95.36 -44.75
C GLU A 689 59.45 -94.75 -45.56
N LEU A 690 60.68 -94.81 -45.05
CA LEU A 690 61.85 -94.32 -45.77
C LEU A 690 62.21 -95.22 -46.97
N LYS A 691 62.18 -96.55 -46.81
CA LYS A 691 62.40 -97.49 -47.92
C LYS A 691 61.39 -97.27 -49.05
N ALA A 692 60.11 -97.08 -48.73
CA ALA A 692 59.04 -96.87 -49.71
C ALA A 692 59.25 -95.62 -50.58
N VAL A 693 60.00 -94.63 -50.08
CA VAL A 693 60.31 -93.39 -50.82
C VAL A 693 61.73 -93.36 -51.38
N GLY A 694 62.39 -94.52 -51.42
CA GLY A 694 63.66 -94.74 -52.11
C GLY A 694 64.92 -94.50 -51.26
N TYR A 695 64.83 -94.54 -49.93
CA TYR A 695 66.03 -94.63 -49.10
C TYR A 695 66.62 -96.05 -49.17
N ASP A 696 67.89 -96.15 -49.51
CA ASP A 696 68.57 -97.44 -49.64
C ASP A 696 69.08 -97.98 -48.29
N ALA A 697 69.55 -99.23 -48.28
CA ALA A 697 70.03 -99.87 -47.06
C ALA A 697 71.24 -99.17 -46.43
N SER A 698 72.10 -98.53 -47.23
CA SER A 698 73.27 -97.78 -46.76
C SER A 698 72.85 -96.47 -46.10
N GLU A 699 71.92 -95.74 -46.72
CA GLU A 699 71.33 -94.51 -46.17
C GLU A 699 70.57 -94.79 -44.86
N LEU A 700 69.82 -95.89 -44.79
CA LEU A 700 69.10 -96.28 -43.57
C LEU A 700 70.06 -96.76 -42.48
N LYS A 701 71.11 -97.51 -42.83
CA LYS A 701 72.16 -97.87 -41.87
C LYS A 701 72.86 -96.63 -41.32
N ALA A 702 73.26 -95.68 -42.18
CA ALA A 702 73.85 -94.41 -41.76
C ALA A 702 72.87 -93.57 -40.93
N GLY A 703 71.56 -93.68 -41.22
CA GLY A 703 70.47 -93.16 -40.40
C GLY A 703 70.31 -93.86 -39.04
N GLY A 704 71.08 -94.91 -38.79
CA GLY A 704 71.11 -95.71 -37.56
C GLY A 704 69.91 -96.64 -37.39
N TYR A 705 69.29 -97.08 -38.50
CA TYR A 705 68.34 -98.19 -38.44
C TYR A 705 69.13 -99.52 -38.30
N PRO A 706 68.82 -100.35 -37.29
CA PRO A 706 69.55 -101.60 -37.07
C PRO A 706 69.23 -102.64 -38.15
N ALA A 707 70.14 -103.60 -38.35
CA ALA A 707 69.99 -104.68 -39.34
C ALA A 707 68.65 -105.42 -39.21
N ARG A 708 68.15 -105.59 -37.98
CA ARG A 708 66.84 -106.20 -37.68
C ARG A 708 65.69 -105.49 -38.40
N HIS A 709 65.62 -104.16 -38.26
CA HIS A 709 64.55 -103.38 -38.92
C HIS A 709 64.71 -103.41 -40.44
N LEU A 710 65.95 -103.43 -40.96
CA LEU A 710 66.19 -103.49 -42.39
C LEU A 710 65.78 -104.86 -42.98
N LYS A 711 66.02 -105.94 -42.24
CA LYS A 711 65.52 -107.28 -42.58
C LYS A 711 63.99 -107.32 -42.58
N GLU A 712 63.35 -106.81 -41.53
CA GLU A 712 61.88 -106.77 -41.40
C GLU A 712 61.21 -106.02 -42.56
N VAL A 713 61.83 -104.96 -43.07
CA VAL A 713 61.33 -104.22 -44.23
C VAL A 713 61.73 -104.87 -45.56
N GLY A 714 62.36 -106.05 -45.55
CA GLY A 714 62.64 -106.89 -46.71
C GLY A 714 63.90 -106.53 -47.48
N PHE A 715 64.96 -106.03 -46.83
CA PHE A 715 66.29 -105.99 -47.45
C PHE A 715 66.95 -107.38 -47.37
N THR A 716 67.53 -107.84 -48.48
CA THR A 716 68.20 -109.15 -48.56
C THR A 716 69.60 -109.09 -47.95
N ALA A 717 70.16 -110.26 -47.61
CA ALA A 717 71.52 -110.37 -47.10
C ALA A 717 72.56 -109.74 -48.05
N GLU A 718 72.38 -109.88 -49.37
CA GLU A 718 73.23 -109.25 -50.39
C GLU A 718 73.24 -107.72 -50.27
N VAL A 719 72.05 -107.11 -50.19
CA VAL A 719 71.92 -105.65 -50.12
C VAL A 719 72.45 -105.12 -48.78
N LEU A 720 72.24 -105.85 -47.69
CA LEU A 720 72.79 -105.50 -46.38
C LEU A 720 74.32 -105.66 -46.33
N LYS A 721 74.87 -106.66 -47.01
CA LYS A 721 76.32 -106.79 -47.19
C LYS A 721 76.90 -105.58 -47.91
N LEU A 722 76.28 -105.14 -49.01
CA LEU A 722 76.70 -103.94 -49.75
C LEU A 722 76.55 -102.66 -48.93
N ALA A 723 75.56 -102.59 -48.04
CA ALA A 723 75.44 -101.54 -47.02
C ALA A 723 76.48 -101.66 -45.89
N GLY A 724 77.34 -102.69 -45.94
CA GLY A 724 78.48 -102.92 -45.05
C GLY A 724 78.13 -103.62 -43.74
N PHE A 725 76.99 -104.30 -43.62
CA PHE A 725 76.73 -105.19 -42.48
C PHE A 725 77.61 -106.43 -42.57
N SER A 726 78.18 -106.84 -41.45
CA SER A 726 78.97 -108.07 -41.37
C SER A 726 78.08 -109.31 -41.35
N ALA A 727 78.64 -110.49 -41.66
CA ALA A 727 77.90 -111.75 -41.55
C ALA A 727 77.36 -111.98 -40.13
N LEU A 728 78.12 -111.56 -39.11
CA LEU A 728 77.71 -111.61 -37.70
C LEU A 728 76.50 -110.70 -37.43
N ASP A 729 76.52 -109.45 -37.91
CA ASP A 729 75.38 -108.51 -37.73
C ASP A 729 74.07 -109.07 -38.33
N LEU A 730 74.20 -109.88 -39.39
CA LEU A 730 73.08 -110.48 -40.08
C LEU A 730 72.63 -111.80 -39.44
N GLU A 731 73.56 -112.62 -38.96
CA GLU A 731 73.26 -113.82 -38.17
C GLU A 731 72.53 -113.47 -36.87
N ASP A 732 72.99 -112.44 -36.13
CA ASP A 732 72.36 -111.96 -34.89
C ASP A 732 70.89 -111.52 -35.08
N VAL A 733 70.49 -111.20 -36.31
CA VAL A 733 69.11 -110.84 -36.69
C VAL A 733 68.38 -111.96 -37.45
N GLY A 734 68.94 -113.17 -37.38
CA GLY A 734 68.38 -114.44 -37.80
C GLY A 734 68.50 -114.75 -39.28
N PHE A 735 69.44 -114.13 -40.02
CA PHE A 735 69.74 -114.59 -41.38
C PHE A 735 70.41 -115.95 -41.30
N SER A 736 69.92 -116.92 -42.06
CA SER A 736 70.47 -118.27 -42.10
C SER A 736 71.80 -118.31 -42.86
N ALA A 737 72.61 -119.34 -42.59
CA ALA A 737 73.83 -119.60 -43.34
C ALA A 737 73.58 -119.64 -44.86
N LYS A 738 72.45 -120.20 -45.30
CA LYS A 738 72.07 -120.24 -46.72
C LYS A 738 71.85 -118.84 -47.29
N GLU A 739 71.09 -117.99 -46.60
CA GLU A 739 70.82 -116.62 -47.04
C GLU A 739 72.08 -115.77 -47.09
N LEU A 740 73.03 -115.98 -46.17
CA LEU A 740 74.32 -115.30 -46.19
C LEU A 740 75.22 -115.78 -47.33
N LYS A 741 75.28 -117.09 -47.58
CA LYS A 741 76.04 -117.63 -48.71
C LYS A 741 75.49 -117.14 -50.05
N GLU A 742 74.17 -117.19 -50.23
CA GLU A 742 73.48 -116.65 -51.41
C GLU A 742 73.66 -115.13 -51.52
N GLY A 743 73.73 -114.42 -50.38
CA GLY A 743 74.08 -113.00 -50.30
C GLY A 743 75.56 -112.68 -50.56
N GLY A 744 76.35 -113.68 -50.95
CA GLY A 744 77.75 -113.55 -51.35
C GLY A 744 78.74 -113.45 -50.19
N PHE A 745 78.35 -113.72 -48.94
CA PHE A 745 79.30 -113.85 -47.84
C PHE A 745 80.20 -115.08 -48.04
N GLY A 746 81.51 -114.91 -47.81
CA GLY A 746 82.46 -116.01 -47.95
C GLY A 746 82.34 -116.99 -46.79
N THR A 747 82.86 -118.22 -46.96
CA THR A 747 82.87 -119.22 -45.88
C THR A 747 83.63 -118.74 -44.65
N HIS A 748 84.62 -117.84 -44.81
CA HIS A 748 85.32 -117.20 -43.70
C HIS A 748 84.41 -116.24 -42.91
N ASP A 749 83.60 -115.43 -43.61
CA ASP A 749 82.64 -114.50 -42.99
C ASP A 749 81.56 -115.28 -42.23
N MET A 750 81.07 -116.37 -42.82
CA MET A 750 80.07 -117.24 -42.20
C MET A 750 80.63 -118.00 -40.99
N MET A 751 81.89 -118.42 -41.03
CA MET A 751 82.55 -119.01 -39.86
C MET A 751 82.73 -117.99 -38.73
N ALA A 752 83.03 -116.73 -39.08
CA ALA A 752 83.09 -115.63 -38.11
C ALA A 752 81.71 -115.30 -37.50
N ALA A 753 80.62 -115.60 -38.21
CA ALA A 753 79.24 -115.55 -37.72
C ALA A 753 78.83 -116.81 -36.92
N ALA A 754 79.79 -117.66 -36.53
CA ALA A 754 79.60 -118.81 -35.65
C ALA A 754 78.61 -119.90 -36.13
N PHE A 755 78.30 -119.98 -37.43
CA PHE A 755 77.50 -121.09 -37.97
C PHE A 755 78.20 -122.43 -37.77
N THR A 756 77.41 -123.44 -37.42
CA THR A 756 77.87 -124.81 -37.23
C THR A 756 78.23 -125.48 -38.56
N ALA A 757 79.04 -126.54 -38.52
CA ALA A 757 79.40 -127.31 -39.71
C ALA A 757 78.18 -127.86 -40.46
N GLU A 758 77.11 -128.21 -39.74
CA GLU A 758 75.84 -128.68 -40.30
C GLU A 758 75.10 -127.57 -41.06
N GLU A 759 75.03 -126.36 -40.50
CA GLU A 759 74.39 -125.20 -41.13
C GLU A 759 75.15 -124.75 -42.36
N LEU A 760 76.49 -124.74 -42.30
CA LEU A 760 77.35 -124.43 -43.43
C LEU A 760 77.23 -125.48 -44.55
N ARG A 761 77.15 -126.77 -44.19
CA ARG A 761 76.88 -127.85 -45.14
C ARG A 761 75.52 -127.70 -45.81
N SER A 762 74.48 -127.42 -45.02
CA SER A 762 73.10 -127.23 -45.52
C SER A 762 72.98 -125.98 -46.41
N ALA A 763 73.83 -124.98 -46.18
CA ALA A 763 74.01 -123.83 -47.06
C ALA A 763 74.78 -124.16 -48.36
N GLY A 764 75.31 -125.39 -48.51
CA GLY A 764 76.02 -125.85 -49.69
C GLY A 764 77.53 -125.59 -49.66
N CYS A 765 78.16 -125.41 -48.49
CA CYS A 765 79.62 -125.35 -48.36
C CYS A 765 80.27 -126.71 -48.56
N THR A 766 81.32 -126.74 -49.38
CA THR A 766 82.07 -127.97 -49.65
C THR A 766 83.07 -128.28 -48.53
N VAL A 767 83.48 -129.54 -48.41
CA VAL A 767 84.50 -129.96 -47.41
C VAL A 767 85.79 -129.17 -47.60
N ASP A 768 86.20 -128.90 -48.84
CA ASP A 768 87.42 -128.14 -49.14
C ASP A 768 87.30 -126.66 -48.73
N GLU A 769 86.14 -126.03 -48.97
CA GLU A 769 85.85 -124.66 -48.53
C GLU A 769 85.91 -124.52 -47.00
N LEU A 770 85.37 -125.49 -46.27
CA LEU A 770 85.33 -125.49 -44.80
C LEU A 770 86.68 -125.86 -44.17
N LYS A 771 87.41 -126.78 -44.80
CA LYS A 771 88.80 -127.10 -44.44
C LYS A 771 89.71 -125.89 -44.59
N ALA A 772 89.56 -125.13 -45.68
CA ALA A 772 90.38 -123.95 -45.97
C ALA A 772 90.22 -122.84 -44.93
N VAL A 773 89.03 -122.72 -44.32
CA VAL A 773 88.76 -121.75 -43.24
C VAL A 773 89.07 -122.29 -41.84
N GLY A 774 89.59 -123.52 -41.74
CA GLY A 774 90.14 -124.08 -40.51
C GLY A 774 89.24 -125.04 -39.75
N MET A 775 88.10 -125.48 -40.30
CA MET A 775 87.27 -126.50 -39.66
C MET A 775 88.03 -127.83 -39.54
N THR A 776 87.98 -128.40 -38.34
CA THR A 776 88.66 -129.65 -38.03
C THR A 776 87.92 -130.84 -38.63
N LEU A 777 88.65 -131.94 -38.85
CA LEU A 777 88.09 -133.19 -39.35
C LEU A 777 86.97 -133.73 -38.45
N LYS A 778 87.03 -133.45 -37.14
CA LYS A 778 86.01 -133.81 -36.16
C LYS A 778 84.72 -133.01 -36.39
N GLU A 779 84.82 -131.69 -36.50
CA GLU A 779 83.68 -130.80 -36.74
C GLU A 779 83.02 -131.09 -38.10
N LEU A 780 83.80 -131.41 -39.14
CA LEU A 780 83.26 -131.81 -40.46
C LEU A 780 82.53 -133.16 -40.41
N LYS A 781 83.04 -134.13 -39.65
CA LYS A 781 82.33 -135.40 -39.46
C LYS A 781 81.04 -135.21 -38.66
N GLU A 782 81.09 -134.42 -37.58
CA GLU A 782 79.92 -134.10 -36.75
C GLU A 782 78.87 -133.28 -37.51
N GLY A 783 79.29 -132.42 -38.44
CA GLY A 783 78.41 -131.71 -39.39
C GLY A 783 77.78 -132.59 -40.48
N GLY A 784 78.00 -133.91 -40.44
CA GLY A 784 77.33 -134.89 -41.29
C GLY A 784 77.93 -135.07 -42.70
N PHE A 785 79.12 -134.55 -42.99
CA PHE A 785 79.81 -134.84 -44.25
C PHE A 785 80.15 -136.33 -44.35
N SER A 786 79.90 -136.93 -45.52
CA SER A 786 80.09 -138.36 -45.74
C SER A 786 81.57 -138.74 -45.82
N ILE A 787 81.87 -140.01 -45.53
CA ILE A 787 83.24 -140.56 -45.58
C ILE A 787 83.88 -140.37 -46.97
N ALA A 788 83.09 -140.47 -48.04
CA ALA A 788 83.57 -140.26 -49.39
C ALA A 788 84.03 -138.81 -49.61
N GLU A 789 83.24 -137.85 -49.14
CA GLU A 789 83.54 -136.41 -49.26
C GLU A 789 84.77 -136.01 -48.42
N LEU A 790 84.95 -136.61 -47.24
CA LEU A 790 86.15 -136.39 -46.41
C LEU A 790 87.42 -137.01 -47.03
N LYS A 791 87.32 -138.16 -47.73
CA LYS A 791 88.46 -138.77 -48.43
C LYS A 791 88.88 -137.96 -49.66
N SER A 792 87.94 -137.41 -50.42
CA SER A 792 88.26 -136.60 -51.61
C SER A 792 88.95 -135.27 -51.27
N ALA A 793 88.76 -134.76 -50.05
CA ALA A 793 89.39 -133.52 -49.57
C ALA A 793 90.86 -133.68 -49.11
N ASN A 794 91.51 -134.81 -49.45
CA ASN A 794 92.96 -135.04 -49.29
C ASN A 794 93.47 -134.80 -47.84
N PHE A 795 92.73 -135.29 -46.84
CA PHE A 795 93.20 -135.28 -45.45
C PHE A 795 94.28 -136.37 -45.24
N PRO A 796 95.31 -136.11 -44.40
CA PRO A 796 96.37 -137.09 -44.16
C PRO A 796 95.80 -138.43 -43.69
N LEU A 797 96.20 -139.53 -44.33
CA LEU A 797 95.67 -140.90 -44.09
C LEU A 797 95.68 -141.33 -42.61
N TRP A 798 96.63 -140.84 -41.81
CA TRP A 798 96.72 -141.14 -40.38
C TRP A 798 95.62 -140.45 -39.55
N LYS A 799 95.19 -139.24 -39.91
CA LYS A 799 94.09 -138.53 -39.23
C LYS A 799 92.73 -139.14 -39.55
N LEU A 800 92.57 -139.74 -40.73
CA LEU A 800 91.36 -140.49 -41.09
C LEU A 800 91.23 -141.77 -40.23
N LYS A 801 92.35 -142.45 -39.91
CA LYS A 801 92.39 -143.60 -39.01
C LYS A 801 92.02 -143.30 -37.56
N GLU A 802 92.41 -142.14 -37.04
CA GLU A 802 92.13 -141.71 -35.65
C GLU A 802 90.63 -141.58 -35.33
N ILE A 803 89.78 -141.37 -36.34
CA ILE A 803 88.33 -141.24 -36.20
C ILE A 803 87.56 -142.49 -36.68
N GLY A 804 88.25 -143.64 -36.75
CA GLY A 804 87.66 -144.97 -36.97
C GLY A 804 87.47 -145.37 -38.44
N LEU A 805 88.34 -144.92 -39.36
CA LEU A 805 88.23 -145.16 -40.81
C LEU A 805 89.52 -145.67 -41.49
#